data_AF-A0A0Q0XWB5-F1
#
_entry.id   AF-A0A0Q0XWB5-F1
#
_cell.length_a   1.000
_cell.length_b   1.000
_cell.length_c   1.000
_cell.angle_alpha   90.00
_cell.angle_beta   90.00
_cell.angle_gamma   90.00
#
_symmetry.space_group_name_H-M   'P 1'
#
loop_
_entity.id
_entity.type
_entity.pdbx_description
1 polymer ?
#
loop_
_entity_poly.entity_id
_entity_poly.type
_entity_poly.pdbx_seq_one_letter_code
_entity_poly.pdbx_strand_id
1 'polypeptide(L)'
;MKNFTFFIATLFVAGSSIAQVHVVNDAFIYSKGTDIFITQELELRDAPSAPGETGSAFYLREGADASGDGNGQIAQLIQGNVGSANTGAGTFSVFQEGVANNFTYNYWSSPVSEPDAGANAGFKNTQIYFPILTEGFDFETDFVIDADQAFIFGTNVRDGRTDDQEFTNQATQTGPTIINQPLRIASRWLYSYNSVGDGAGNGGTSGYFGWQSFADPSATVLPGYGFTMKGVILDGGGVNIENSELGMGQRYDFRGIPNNGDIEVGVAQGDFSLVGNPYPSALDLKDFLEDNPDITPEIYFWDSNSTTHILQEYEGGYGVYTPGEAGNDADDGTFVPATFFRYDSSGVPISGSNTTITGGPSFPVGIGTTRRYAPIGQGFMIVRDNDGSGNAFPSGNGIATFTNAQREFVKENPTNSFFKAAPNSGNDQTANANVIKYVRPQILLNTFINKRYNRQMVLSFGQGATEDYDWGLEGSNNANKVNTDIYMPLNGNEYVIQAVPYDKNQTAVPVSFKSAAATSTFEIAVTTMVNFETEKVLIHDKQTDTYHDILNDSYTITTGKGTVADRYEIVFEEKSTLSNGDELLATDAFNIFQNNERSLLTIQNPAGKNVSDISVFDLAGRLVASQNPKEVNQEFTFNTSSYSAGIYIVKVSTPDDEELAKKVIISN
;
A
#
# COMPACT_ATOMS: atom_id res chain seq x y z
N MET A 1 -62.00 -26.24 44.65
CA MET A 1 -60.55 -26.49 44.48
C MET A 1 -60.37 -27.75 43.64
N LYS A 2 -60.14 -27.60 42.34
CA LYS A 2 -59.61 -28.66 41.48
C LYS A 2 -58.46 -28.02 40.72
N ASN A 3 -57.26 -28.47 41.02
CA ASN A 3 -56.00 -27.86 40.61
C ASN A 3 -55.79 -28.04 39.11
N PHE A 4 -55.46 -26.93 38.45
CA PHE A 4 -54.87 -26.90 37.12
C PHE A 4 -53.38 -27.26 37.26
N THR A 5 -52.92 -28.30 36.57
CA THR A 5 -51.49 -28.51 36.34
C THR A 5 -51.26 -28.42 34.84
N PHE A 6 -50.67 -27.30 34.42
CA PHE A 6 -50.18 -27.05 33.08
C PHE A 6 -48.80 -27.72 32.97
N PHE A 7 -48.63 -28.66 32.04
CA PHE A 7 -47.33 -29.26 31.73
C PHE A 7 -46.75 -28.50 30.53
N ILE A 8 -45.81 -27.59 30.79
CA ILE A 8 -45.00 -26.96 29.73
C ILE A 8 -43.87 -27.93 29.41
N ALA A 9 -43.94 -28.59 28.26
CA ALA A 9 -42.82 -29.32 27.69
C ALA A 9 -41.92 -28.30 26.98
N THR A 10 -40.87 -27.83 27.67
CA THR A 10 -39.80 -27.06 27.05
C THR A 10 -38.99 -28.01 26.18
N LEU A 11 -39.20 -27.96 24.87
CA LEU A 11 -38.39 -28.68 23.90
C LEU A 11 -37.02 -27.97 23.82
N PHE A 12 -36.04 -28.43 24.59
CA PHE A 12 -34.63 -28.08 24.35
C PHE A 12 -34.24 -28.75 23.04
N VAL A 13 -34.34 -28.02 21.92
CA VAL A 13 -33.55 -28.34 20.74
C VAL A 13 -32.13 -27.91 21.08
N ALA A 14 -31.35 -28.83 21.65
CA ALA A 14 -29.90 -28.70 21.64
C ALA A 14 -29.50 -28.82 20.16
N GLY A 15 -29.27 -27.68 19.51
CA GLY A 15 -28.55 -27.66 18.24
C GLY A 15 -27.13 -28.08 18.57
N SER A 16 -26.83 -29.37 18.44
CA SER A 16 -25.46 -29.83 18.39
C SER A 16 -24.86 -29.29 17.10
N SER A 17 -24.04 -28.24 17.20
CA SER A 17 -23.05 -27.95 16.15
C SER A 17 -22.18 -29.20 16.01
N ILE A 18 -22.12 -29.77 14.81
CA ILE A 18 -21.19 -30.85 14.51
C ILE A 18 -20.02 -30.17 13.80
N ALA A 19 -18.83 -30.20 14.40
CA ALA A 19 -17.62 -29.76 13.71
C ALA A 19 -17.48 -30.53 12.39
N GLN A 20 -17.18 -29.83 11.29
CA GLN A 20 -16.98 -30.49 9.99
C GLN A 20 -15.68 -31.29 10.00
N VAL A 21 -14.65 -30.79 10.68
CA VAL A 21 -13.39 -31.49 10.88
C VAL A 21 -13.19 -31.67 12.37
N HIS A 22 -13.04 -32.92 12.78
CA HIS A 22 -12.88 -33.31 14.18
C HIS A 22 -11.68 -34.26 14.26
N VAL A 23 -10.59 -33.78 14.85
CA VAL A 23 -9.33 -34.52 15.01
C VAL A 23 -9.27 -35.05 16.44
N VAL A 24 -9.04 -36.35 16.58
CA VAL A 24 -9.10 -37.09 17.86
C VAL A 24 -8.08 -38.22 17.91
N ASN A 25 -7.89 -38.76 19.10
CA ASN A 25 -6.94 -39.82 19.49
C ASN A 25 -5.49 -39.47 19.14
N ASP A 26 -5.10 -38.22 19.44
CA ASP A 26 -3.78 -37.68 19.13
C ASP A 26 -3.39 -37.82 17.64
N ALA A 27 -4.39 -37.90 16.77
CA ALA A 27 -4.20 -37.91 15.32
C ALA A 27 -3.85 -36.51 14.82
N PHE A 28 -3.35 -36.44 13.59
CA PHE A 28 -3.05 -35.15 12.97
C PHE A 28 -3.47 -35.07 11.50
N ILE A 29 -3.76 -33.85 11.08
CA ILE A 29 -3.85 -33.46 9.67
C ILE A 29 -2.57 -32.70 9.33
N TYR A 30 -1.99 -33.00 8.16
CA TYR A 30 -0.82 -32.30 7.64
C TYR A 30 -1.12 -31.82 6.23
N SER A 31 -1.01 -30.52 6.00
CA SER A 31 -1.14 -29.91 4.67
C SER A 31 0.17 -29.28 4.23
N LYS A 32 0.56 -29.56 2.99
CA LYS A 32 1.79 -29.07 2.37
C LYS A 32 1.45 -28.31 1.09
N GLY A 33 1.67 -26.99 1.08
CA GLY A 33 1.51 -26.12 -0.09
C GLY A 33 0.12 -26.09 -0.78
N THR A 34 -0.88 -26.77 -0.19
CA THR A 34 -2.26 -26.89 -0.70
C THR A 34 -3.22 -26.30 0.33
N ASP A 35 -4.28 -25.65 -0.15
CA ASP A 35 -5.35 -25.12 0.68
C ASP A 35 -6.24 -26.22 1.25
N ILE A 36 -6.80 -25.94 2.43
CA ILE A 36 -7.88 -26.72 3.01
C ILE A 36 -9.06 -25.78 3.23
N PHE A 37 -10.21 -26.13 2.65
CA PHE A 37 -11.45 -25.39 2.82
C PHE A 37 -12.39 -26.09 3.80
N ILE A 38 -12.76 -25.42 4.89
CA ILE A 38 -13.70 -25.93 5.89
C ILE A 38 -14.87 -24.95 6.02
N THR A 39 -16.09 -25.39 5.78
CA THR A 39 -17.31 -24.56 5.87
C THR A 39 -17.87 -24.38 7.28
N GLN A 40 -17.43 -25.18 8.26
CA GLN A 40 -17.91 -25.14 9.65
C GLN A 40 -16.74 -25.17 10.65
N GLU A 41 -17.05 -25.45 11.91
CA GLU A 41 -16.10 -25.61 13.00
C GLU A 41 -15.05 -26.70 12.71
N LEU A 42 -13.79 -26.37 13.04
CA LEU A 42 -12.70 -27.31 13.24
C LEU A 42 -12.53 -27.52 14.75
N GLU A 43 -12.54 -28.78 15.18
CA GLU A 43 -12.26 -29.17 16.56
C GLU A 43 -11.00 -30.04 16.63
N LEU A 44 -10.01 -29.58 17.41
CA LEU A 44 -8.78 -30.31 17.73
C LEU A 44 -8.86 -30.79 19.18
N ARG A 45 -9.42 -31.99 19.40
CA ARG A 45 -9.98 -32.35 20.71
C ARG A 45 -8.93 -32.58 21.80
N ASP A 46 -7.89 -33.35 21.49
CA ASP A 46 -7.00 -33.87 22.53
C ASP A 46 -5.83 -32.94 22.82
N ALA A 47 -5.62 -32.65 24.10
CA ALA A 47 -4.50 -31.84 24.57
C ALA A 47 -3.16 -32.58 24.39
N PRO A 48 -2.06 -31.85 24.18
CA PRO A 48 -0.71 -32.41 24.32
C PRO A 48 -0.53 -33.14 25.66
N SER A 49 0.01 -34.36 25.65
CA SER A 49 0.21 -35.12 26.89
C SER A 49 1.47 -34.69 27.65
N ALA A 50 2.40 -34.00 26.97
CA ALA A 50 3.59 -33.36 27.52
C ALA A 50 3.97 -32.08 26.73
N PRO A 51 4.78 -31.17 27.32
CA PRO A 51 5.35 -30.04 26.57
C PRO A 51 6.16 -30.50 25.35
N GLY A 52 5.87 -29.95 24.17
CA GLY A 52 6.51 -30.33 22.90
C GLY A 52 5.70 -31.35 22.08
N GLU A 53 4.78 -32.07 22.69
CA GLU A 53 3.77 -32.85 21.97
C GLU A 53 2.63 -31.94 21.48
N THR A 54 1.76 -32.48 20.62
CA THR A 54 0.72 -31.69 19.95
C THR A 54 -0.70 -32.17 20.20
N GLY A 55 -0.88 -33.38 20.73
CA GLY A 55 -2.20 -33.99 20.89
C GLY A 55 -2.89 -34.13 19.53
N SER A 56 -4.18 -33.81 19.46
CA SER A 56 -4.87 -33.68 18.17
C SER A 56 -4.34 -32.48 17.40
N ALA A 57 -3.78 -32.68 16.21
CA ALA A 57 -3.02 -31.62 15.55
C ALA A 57 -3.44 -31.32 14.10
N PHE A 58 -3.13 -30.11 13.67
CA PHE A 58 -3.28 -29.67 12.29
C PHE A 58 -2.07 -28.81 11.91
N TYR A 59 -1.27 -29.30 10.96
CA TYR A 59 -0.05 -28.64 10.51
C TYR A 59 -0.24 -28.02 9.14
N LEU A 60 -0.02 -26.70 9.04
CA LEU A 60 0.15 -25.99 7.77
C LEU A 60 1.64 -25.82 7.49
N ARG A 61 2.09 -26.36 6.37
CA ARG A 61 3.50 -26.36 5.94
C ARG A 61 3.65 -25.93 4.50
N GLU A 62 4.87 -25.56 4.17
CA GLU A 62 5.27 -25.07 2.86
C GLU A 62 5.34 -26.20 1.83
N GLY A 63 4.84 -25.92 0.62
CA GLY A 63 5.03 -26.79 -0.54
C GLY A 63 6.46 -26.77 -1.04
N ALA A 64 6.79 -27.65 -1.99
CA ALA A 64 7.93 -27.38 -2.88
C ALA A 64 7.54 -26.23 -3.83
N ASP A 65 8.40 -25.23 -4.00
CA ASP A 65 8.33 -24.31 -5.15
C ASP A 65 8.85 -25.02 -6.41
N ALA A 66 8.36 -24.64 -7.60
CA ALA A 66 8.89 -25.13 -8.87
C ALA A 66 10.37 -24.80 -9.09
N SER A 67 10.92 -23.87 -8.31
CA SER A 67 12.35 -23.55 -8.26
C SER A 67 13.21 -24.60 -7.55
N GLY A 68 12.62 -25.48 -6.72
CA GLY A 68 13.33 -26.50 -5.93
C GLY A 68 14.26 -25.93 -4.86
N ASP A 69 14.10 -24.64 -4.48
CA ASP A 69 14.98 -23.94 -3.55
C ASP A 69 14.55 -24.06 -2.07
N GLY A 70 13.46 -24.77 -1.80
CA GLY A 70 12.94 -24.97 -0.44
C GLY A 70 12.19 -23.77 0.15
N ASN A 71 11.96 -22.69 -0.60
CA ASN A 71 11.29 -21.46 -0.14
C ASN A 71 9.81 -21.42 -0.51
N GLY A 72 9.13 -22.56 -0.36
CA GLY A 72 7.75 -22.69 -0.82
C GLY A 72 6.74 -21.90 0.00
N GLN A 73 5.61 -21.63 -0.63
CA GLN A 73 4.53 -20.85 -0.03
C GLN A 73 3.72 -21.67 0.99
N ILE A 74 3.44 -21.08 2.17
CA ILE A 74 2.75 -21.72 3.30
C ILE A 74 1.32 -22.14 2.91
N ALA A 75 0.93 -23.38 3.25
CA ALA A 75 -0.45 -23.86 3.11
C ALA A 75 -1.43 -22.97 3.89
N GLN A 76 -2.69 -22.89 3.45
CA GLN A 76 -3.69 -22.01 4.07
C GLN A 76 -4.93 -22.79 4.48
N LEU A 77 -5.55 -22.37 5.58
CA LEU A 77 -6.86 -22.83 6.03
C LEU A 77 -7.89 -21.73 5.76
N ILE A 78 -8.75 -21.97 4.78
CA ILE A 78 -9.86 -21.08 4.45
C ILE A 78 -11.11 -21.63 5.09
N GLN A 79 -11.81 -20.75 5.83
CA GLN A 79 -13.04 -21.13 6.50
C GLN A 79 -14.23 -20.35 5.97
N GLY A 80 -15.29 -21.10 5.64
CA GLY A 80 -16.55 -20.56 5.15
C GLY A 80 -17.28 -19.75 6.22
N ASN A 81 -18.28 -18.99 5.77
CA ASN A 81 -18.96 -18.01 6.60
C ASN A 81 -20.17 -18.62 7.32
N VAL A 82 -20.00 -19.14 8.54
CA VAL A 82 -21.09 -19.32 9.54
C VAL A 82 -20.57 -19.63 10.95
N GLY A 83 -20.71 -18.67 11.86
CA GLY A 83 -21.22 -18.80 13.25
C GLY A 83 -20.50 -19.63 14.32
N SER A 84 -19.56 -20.52 13.99
CA SER A 84 -18.90 -21.38 14.97
C SER A 84 -17.39 -21.20 14.90
N ALA A 85 -16.85 -20.63 15.96
CA ALA A 85 -15.41 -20.57 16.17
C ALA A 85 -14.84 -21.97 16.38
N ASN A 86 -13.56 -22.13 16.05
CA ASN A 86 -12.87 -23.40 16.26
C ASN A 86 -12.64 -23.64 17.76
N THR A 87 -12.57 -24.91 18.15
CA THR A 87 -12.48 -25.31 19.55
C THR A 87 -11.46 -26.43 19.76
N GLY A 88 -11.19 -26.72 21.03
CA GLY A 88 -10.40 -27.86 21.46
C GLY A 88 -9.12 -27.50 22.21
N ALA A 89 -8.43 -28.55 22.64
CA ALA A 89 -7.22 -28.50 23.46
C ALA A 89 -5.94 -28.80 22.66
N GLY A 90 -6.10 -29.24 21.41
CA GLY A 90 -5.03 -29.67 20.53
C GLY A 90 -4.24 -28.52 19.89
N THR A 91 -3.50 -28.84 18.83
CA THR A 91 -2.51 -27.93 18.24
C THR A 91 -2.72 -27.71 16.75
N PHE A 92 -3.18 -26.54 16.38
CA PHE A 92 -2.98 -25.98 15.05
C PHE A 92 -1.63 -25.27 15.00
N SER A 93 -0.83 -25.60 14.00
CA SER A 93 0.55 -25.12 13.84
C SER A 93 0.73 -24.53 12.45
N VAL A 94 1.24 -23.30 12.40
CA VAL A 94 1.51 -22.57 11.16
C VAL A 94 2.87 -21.90 11.25
N PHE A 95 3.65 -22.05 10.19
CA PHE A 95 4.94 -21.37 10.09
C PHE A 95 4.76 -19.88 9.79
N GLN A 96 5.68 -19.09 10.31
CA GLN A 96 5.72 -17.65 10.23
C GLN A 96 7.16 -17.22 10.01
N GLU A 97 7.39 -16.21 9.17
CA GLU A 97 8.73 -15.84 8.74
C GLU A 97 8.96 -14.34 8.88
N GLY A 98 10.11 -13.96 9.42
CA GLY A 98 10.47 -12.56 9.59
C GLY A 98 11.97 -12.34 9.53
N VAL A 99 12.38 -11.08 9.52
CA VAL A 99 13.78 -10.70 9.37
C VAL A 99 14.63 -11.22 10.54
N ALA A 100 15.76 -11.87 10.27
CA ALA A 100 16.76 -12.26 11.28
C ALA A 100 17.73 -11.12 11.61
N ASN A 101 17.18 -9.95 11.98
CA ASN A 101 17.94 -8.77 12.39
C ASN A 101 17.42 -8.27 13.73
N ASN A 102 18.29 -8.28 14.75
CA ASN A 102 17.98 -7.86 16.12
C ASN A 102 17.56 -6.39 16.26
N PHE A 103 17.82 -5.54 15.27
CA PHE A 103 17.41 -4.14 15.27
C PHE A 103 16.06 -3.92 14.59
N THR A 104 15.67 -4.77 13.65
CA THR A 104 14.50 -4.58 12.80
C THR A 104 13.24 -5.11 13.47
N TYR A 105 12.18 -4.30 13.49
CA TYR A 105 10.86 -4.75 13.93
C TYR A 105 10.14 -5.48 12.80
N ASN A 106 9.56 -6.62 13.17
CA ASN A 106 8.51 -7.31 12.45
C ASN A 106 7.18 -6.98 13.15
N TYR A 107 6.16 -6.66 12.37
CA TYR A 107 4.80 -6.38 12.85
C TYR A 107 3.97 -7.62 12.53
N TRP A 108 3.48 -8.27 13.58
CA TRP A 108 2.78 -9.55 13.53
C TRP A 108 1.32 -9.36 13.95
N SER A 109 0.50 -10.34 13.63
CA SER A 109 -0.73 -10.69 14.33
C SER A 109 -0.76 -12.22 14.46
N SER A 110 -1.65 -12.74 15.27
CA SER A 110 -1.74 -14.19 15.46
C SER A 110 -2.92 -14.79 14.70
N PRO A 111 -2.69 -15.81 13.86
CA PRO A 111 -3.74 -16.63 13.26
C PRO A 111 -4.34 -17.67 14.23
N VAL A 112 -3.76 -17.81 15.43
CA VAL A 112 -4.15 -18.78 16.45
C VAL A 112 -4.40 -18.12 17.80
N SER A 113 -5.26 -18.73 18.61
CA SER A 113 -5.53 -18.37 20.00
C SER A 113 -5.14 -19.49 20.96
N GLU A 114 -5.09 -19.17 22.24
CA GLU A 114 -4.86 -20.13 23.34
C GLU A 114 -5.86 -21.30 23.28
N PRO A 115 -5.39 -22.57 23.29
CA PRO A 115 -6.25 -23.75 23.40
C PRO A 115 -7.06 -23.78 24.71
N ASP A 116 -8.23 -24.40 24.70
CA ASP A 116 -9.13 -24.56 25.88
C ASP A 116 -9.53 -23.27 26.64
N ALA A 117 -9.25 -22.09 26.09
CA ALA A 117 -9.57 -20.80 26.71
C ALA A 117 -10.87 -20.17 26.17
N GLY A 118 -11.61 -20.93 25.35
CA GLY A 118 -12.75 -20.43 24.57
C GLY A 118 -12.35 -20.00 23.15
N ALA A 119 -13.36 -19.73 22.34
CA ALA A 119 -13.19 -19.25 20.97
C ALA A 119 -12.40 -17.94 20.92
N ASN A 120 -11.42 -17.83 20.02
CA ASN A 120 -10.69 -16.58 19.75
C ASN A 120 -10.14 -15.91 21.03
N ALA A 121 -9.66 -16.72 21.99
CA ALA A 121 -9.24 -16.27 23.32
C ALA A 121 -7.98 -15.38 23.34
N GLY A 122 -7.31 -15.21 22.19
CA GLY A 122 -6.12 -14.40 22.02
C GLY A 122 -4.82 -15.19 22.17
N PHE A 123 -3.73 -14.52 21.82
CA PHE A 123 -2.41 -15.10 21.66
C PHE A 123 -1.44 -14.71 22.78
N LYS A 124 -0.68 -15.68 23.28
CA LYS A 124 0.37 -15.48 24.29
C LYS A 124 1.75 -15.68 23.68
N ASN A 125 2.76 -15.04 24.28
CA ASN A 125 4.15 -15.23 23.85
C ASN A 125 4.68 -16.68 24.05
N THR A 126 4.00 -17.49 24.87
CA THR A 126 4.26 -18.93 25.06
C THR A 126 3.80 -19.78 23.88
N GLN A 127 3.04 -19.22 22.94
CA GLN A 127 2.56 -19.91 21.75
C GLN A 127 3.52 -19.80 20.55
N ILE A 128 4.71 -19.22 20.79
CA ILE A 128 5.79 -19.12 19.79
C ILE A 128 6.77 -20.28 19.99
N TYR A 129 6.99 -21.06 18.94
CA TYR A 129 7.86 -22.22 18.94
C TYR A 129 8.95 -22.10 17.87
N PHE A 130 10.02 -22.87 18.06
CA PHE A 130 11.10 -23.08 17.11
C PHE A 130 10.95 -24.45 16.46
N PRO A 131 10.63 -24.55 15.16
CA PRO A 131 10.50 -25.84 14.50
C PRO A 131 11.82 -26.60 14.57
N ILE A 132 11.80 -27.89 14.92
CA ILE A 132 13.00 -28.73 14.96
C ILE A 132 13.10 -29.48 13.65
N LEU A 133 14.17 -29.23 12.90
CA LEU A 133 14.51 -29.99 11.70
C LEU A 133 15.23 -31.29 12.08
N THR A 134 15.08 -32.32 11.26
CA THR A 134 15.69 -33.65 11.47
C THR A 134 16.95 -33.87 10.64
N GLU A 135 17.84 -34.78 11.07
CA GLU A 135 19.06 -35.10 10.30
C GLU A 135 18.72 -35.61 8.89
N GLY A 136 19.24 -34.93 7.87
CA GLY A 136 18.91 -35.21 6.47
C GLY A 136 17.63 -34.52 5.98
N PHE A 137 17.18 -33.46 6.66
CA PHE A 137 16.05 -32.63 6.27
C PHE A 137 16.12 -32.20 4.80
N ASP A 138 14.99 -32.38 4.13
CA ASP A 138 14.76 -31.96 2.75
C ASP A 138 13.41 -31.23 2.70
N PHE A 139 13.43 -29.98 2.25
CA PHE A 139 12.25 -29.14 2.13
C PHE A 139 11.15 -29.79 1.27
N GLU A 140 11.50 -30.67 0.33
CA GLU A 140 10.53 -31.37 -0.52
C GLU A 140 9.91 -32.59 0.15
N THR A 141 10.65 -33.31 1.00
CA THR A 141 10.25 -34.66 1.44
C THR A 141 10.07 -34.84 2.95
N ASP A 142 10.54 -33.90 3.77
CA ASP A 142 10.50 -34.05 5.23
C ASP A 142 9.27 -33.39 5.88
N PHE A 143 8.76 -34.03 6.94
CA PHE A 143 7.56 -33.63 7.69
C PHE A 143 7.97 -32.96 9.00
N VAL A 144 8.15 -31.63 8.98
CA VAL A 144 8.49 -30.89 10.21
C VAL A 144 7.25 -30.76 11.10
N ILE A 145 7.16 -31.57 12.15
CA ILE A 145 6.08 -31.51 13.15
C ILE A 145 6.60 -31.22 14.57
N ASP A 146 7.86 -31.54 14.83
CA ASP A 146 8.50 -31.31 16.13
C ASP A 146 8.89 -29.84 16.27
N ALA A 147 8.73 -29.30 17.49
CA ALA A 147 9.18 -27.96 17.81
C ALA A 147 9.41 -27.80 19.32
N ASP A 148 10.39 -26.99 19.68
CA ASP A 148 10.62 -26.55 21.05
C ASP A 148 9.97 -25.18 21.28
N GLN A 149 9.38 -24.97 22.45
CA GLN A 149 8.85 -23.65 22.81
C GLN A 149 10.00 -22.62 22.83
N ALA A 150 9.76 -21.44 22.27
CA ALA A 150 10.74 -20.36 22.29
C ALA A 150 11.00 -19.91 23.73
N PHE A 151 12.26 -19.68 24.06
CA PHE A 151 12.64 -19.12 25.34
C PHE A 151 12.48 -17.60 25.34
N ILE A 152 11.64 -17.08 26.21
CA ILE A 152 11.41 -15.64 26.33
C ILE A 152 12.39 -15.03 27.35
N PHE A 153 13.31 -14.19 26.89
CA PHE A 153 14.24 -13.48 27.77
C PHE A 153 13.53 -12.48 28.69
N GLY A 154 14.17 -12.10 29.79
CA GLY A 154 13.74 -10.94 30.59
C GLY A 154 13.89 -9.61 29.84
N THR A 155 13.11 -8.60 30.24
CA THR A 155 13.04 -7.26 29.58
C THR A 155 14.34 -6.44 29.64
N ASN A 156 15.33 -6.90 30.40
CA ASN A 156 16.68 -6.36 30.46
C ASN A 156 17.56 -6.77 29.26
N VAL A 157 17.19 -7.84 28.55
CA VAL A 157 17.91 -8.32 27.36
C VAL A 157 17.36 -7.61 26.12
N ARG A 158 18.26 -7.09 25.28
CA ARG A 158 17.90 -6.35 24.05
C ARG A 158 17.97 -7.21 22.80
N ASP A 159 18.71 -8.30 22.84
CA ASP A 159 18.98 -9.09 21.64
C ASP A 159 18.41 -10.49 21.80
N GLY A 160 17.49 -10.85 20.90
CA GLY A 160 17.11 -12.23 20.71
C GLY A 160 18.23 -12.99 20.02
N ARG A 161 18.24 -14.31 20.16
CA ARG A 161 19.25 -15.19 19.58
C ARG A 161 18.66 -16.51 19.16
N THR A 162 19.15 -17.03 18.06
CA THR A 162 18.84 -18.39 17.61
C THR A 162 20.12 -19.05 17.14
N ASP A 163 20.16 -20.36 17.19
CA ASP A 163 21.20 -21.13 16.52
C ASP A 163 20.84 -21.37 15.05
N ASP A 164 21.87 -21.75 14.32
CA ASP A 164 21.74 -22.39 13.03
C ASP A 164 21.38 -23.87 13.22
N GLN A 165 20.33 -24.34 12.56
CA GLN A 165 20.01 -25.76 12.50
C GLN A 165 20.78 -26.47 11.37
N GLU A 166 22.10 -26.28 11.27
CA GLU A 166 22.90 -27.01 10.27
C GLU A 166 22.87 -28.52 10.53
N PHE A 167 22.48 -29.31 9.53
CA PHE A 167 22.70 -30.74 9.51
C PHE A 167 23.99 -31.08 8.77
N THR A 168 24.77 -31.99 9.32
CA THR A 168 25.97 -32.52 8.68
C THR A 168 25.64 -33.09 7.29
N ASN A 169 26.43 -32.70 6.29
CA ASN A 169 26.47 -33.39 5.01
C ASN A 169 26.75 -34.89 5.23
N GLN A 170 25.78 -35.76 4.87
CA GLN A 170 25.90 -37.21 5.03
C GLN A 170 27.15 -37.81 4.35
N ALA A 171 27.71 -37.14 3.34
CA ALA A 171 28.81 -37.67 2.54
C ALA A 171 30.19 -37.56 3.21
N THR A 172 30.41 -36.65 4.16
CA THR A 172 31.77 -36.33 4.65
C THR A 172 32.00 -36.62 6.14
N GLN A 173 30.97 -36.77 6.96
CA GLN A 173 31.07 -36.99 8.43
C GLN A 173 32.08 -36.08 9.17
N THR A 174 32.39 -34.91 8.60
CA THR A 174 33.19 -33.87 9.23
C THR A 174 32.47 -32.54 9.03
N GLY A 175 31.67 -32.16 10.03
CA GLY A 175 30.84 -30.95 10.10
C GLY A 175 30.29 -30.75 11.53
N PRO A 176 29.78 -29.56 11.90
CA PRO A 176 29.68 -29.11 13.28
C PRO A 176 28.66 -29.90 14.12
N THR A 177 28.88 -29.88 15.43
CA THR A 177 27.99 -30.40 16.48
C THR A 177 26.62 -29.74 16.37
N ILE A 178 25.52 -30.51 16.41
CA ILE A 178 24.17 -29.98 16.62
C ILE A 178 24.18 -29.17 17.91
N ILE A 179 24.16 -27.85 17.81
CA ILE A 179 23.90 -26.98 18.95
C ILE A 179 22.42 -26.64 18.86
N ASN A 180 21.54 -27.47 19.43
CA ASN A 180 20.15 -27.08 19.61
C ASN A 180 20.09 -26.08 20.77
N GLN A 181 20.35 -24.81 20.47
CA GLN A 181 19.90 -23.73 21.34
C GLN A 181 18.49 -23.32 20.89
N PRO A 182 17.47 -23.44 21.76
CA PRO A 182 16.12 -23.02 21.38
C PRO A 182 16.10 -21.54 21.02
N LEU A 183 15.21 -21.17 20.10
CA LEU A 183 14.94 -19.77 19.74
C LEU A 183 14.73 -18.94 21.01
N ARG A 184 15.51 -17.88 21.17
CA ARG A 184 15.41 -16.96 22.31
C ARG A 184 14.92 -15.59 21.85
N ILE A 185 13.78 -15.17 22.35
CA ILE A 185 13.14 -13.92 21.96
C ILE A 185 13.39 -12.87 23.04
N ALA A 186 13.84 -11.68 22.63
CA ALA A 186 13.98 -10.54 23.53
C ALA A 186 12.59 -9.94 23.84
N SER A 187 12.01 -10.30 24.99
CA SER A 187 10.70 -9.79 25.43
C SER A 187 10.63 -8.27 25.56
N ARG A 188 11.79 -7.62 25.67
CA ARG A 188 11.92 -6.16 25.67
C ARG A 188 11.22 -5.50 24.48
N TRP A 189 11.05 -6.19 23.36
CA TRP A 189 10.46 -5.65 22.13
C TRP A 189 9.10 -6.24 21.80
N LEU A 190 8.47 -6.93 22.74
CA LEU A 190 7.14 -7.50 22.61
C LEU A 190 6.09 -6.49 23.07
N TYR A 191 5.51 -5.75 22.11
CA TYR A 191 4.42 -4.79 22.37
C TYR A 191 3.27 -4.88 21.39
N SER A 192 2.05 -4.72 21.90
CA SER A 192 0.84 -4.44 21.12
C SER A 192 0.47 -2.95 21.22
N TYR A 193 -0.34 -2.46 20.28
CA TYR A 193 -0.82 -1.07 20.29
C TYR A 193 -2.30 -1.00 19.92
N ASN A 194 -3.11 -0.49 20.84
CA ASN A 194 -4.55 -0.28 20.68
C ASN A 194 -4.96 1.07 21.29
N SER A 195 -5.53 1.96 20.49
CA SER A 195 -5.88 3.31 20.91
C SER A 195 -7.20 3.45 21.67
N VAL A 196 -8.14 2.49 21.56
CA VAL A 196 -9.43 2.53 22.28
C VAL A 196 -9.44 1.74 23.58
N GLY A 197 -8.46 0.84 23.74
CA GLY A 197 -8.44 -0.13 24.82
C GLY A 197 -9.28 -1.36 24.50
N ASP A 198 -8.78 -2.54 24.84
CA ASP A 198 -9.35 -3.84 24.45
C ASP A 198 -10.36 -4.40 25.46
N GLY A 199 -10.69 -3.63 26.51
CA GLY A 199 -11.57 -4.08 27.59
C GLY A 199 -10.94 -5.11 28.55
N ALA A 200 -9.74 -5.62 28.26
CA ALA A 200 -8.94 -6.52 29.11
C ALA A 200 -7.95 -5.77 30.03
N GLY A 201 -8.12 -4.44 30.16
CA GLY A 201 -7.22 -3.57 30.90
C GLY A 201 -6.02 -3.08 30.09
N ASN A 202 -6.05 -3.33 28.77
CA ASN A 202 -4.96 -3.07 27.86
C ASN A 202 -5.37 -2.02 26.79
N GLY A 203 -4.67 -0.88 26.71
CA GLY A 203 -4.79 0.16 25.69
C GLY A 203 -5.52 1.39 26.20
N GLY A 204 -6.08 2.20 25.30
CA GLY A 204 -6.97 3.31 25.65
C GLY A 204 -6.27 4.62 26.02
N THR A 205 -4.98 4.74 25.68
CA THR A 205 -4.23 5.99 25.79
C THR A 205 -3.66 6.35 24.42
N SER A 206 -3.92 7.57 23.96
CA SER A 206 -3.47 8.00 22.64
C SER A 206 -1.95 8.16 22.51
N GLY A 207 -1.45 8.02 21.28
CA GLY A 207 -0.03 8.19 20.96
C GLY A 207 0.90 7.17 21.64
N TYR A 208 2.15 7.54 21.90
CA TYR A 208 3.20 6.60 22.34
C TYR A 208 2.88 5.84 23.65
N PHE A 209 2.06 6.39 24.53
CA PHE A 209 1.66 5.72 25.77
C PHE A 209 0.64 4.59 25.59
N GLY A 210 0.04 4.46 24.41
CA GLY A 210 -0.85 3.35 24.08
C GLY A 210 -0.12 2.05 23.77
N TRP A 211 1.23 2.05 23.67
CA TRP A 211 2.02 0.84 23.50
C TRP A 211 2.07 0.04 24.80
N GLN A 212 1.79 -1.25 24.72
CA GLN A 212 1.69 -2.10 25.88
C GLN A 212 2.51 -3.36 25.73
N SER A 213 3.30 -3.66 26.76
CA SER A 213 4.15 -4.83 26.74
C SER A 213 3.30 -6.09 26.93
N PHE A 214 3.50 -7.07 26.05
CA PHE A 214 2.98 -8.43 26.22
C PHE A 214 4.12 -9.42 26.56
N ALA A 215 5.15 -8.92 27.26
CA ALA A 215 6.28 -9.71 27.72
C ALA A 215 5.91 -10.70 28.85
N ASP A 216 4.86 -10.42 29.61
CA ASP A 216 4.36 -11.36 30.63
C ASP A 216 3.74 -12.58 29.94
N PRO A 217 4.09 -13.82 30.32
CA PRO A 217 3.55 -15.04 29.71
C PRO A 217 2.04 -15.23 29.93
N SER A 218 1.42 -14.48 30.85
CA SER A 218 -0.04 -14.43 31.03
C SER A 218 -0.72 -13.35 30.20
N ALA A 219 0.04 -12.38 29.69
CA ALA A 219 -0.50 -11.32 28.83
C ALA A 219 -0.92 -11.90 27.48
N THR A 220 -2.04 -11.43 26.98
CA THR A 220 -2.66 -11.93 25.76
C THR A 220 -2.87 -10.77 24.79
N VAL A 221 -2.57 -10.99 23.52
CA VAL A 221 -2.95 -10.11 22.41
C VAL A 221 -4.22 -10.68 21.80
N LEU A 222 -5.32 -9.93 21.86
CA LEU A 222 -6.60 -10.40 21.30
C LEU A 222 -6.50 -10.55 19.77
N PRO A 223 -7.27 -11.47 19.15
CA PRO A 223 -7.25 -11.65 17.71
C PRO A 223 -7.59 -10.35 16.97
N GLY A 224 -7.00 -10.17 15.79
CA GLY A 224 -7.16 -8.97 14.96
C GLY A 224 -6.23 -7.84 15.38
N TYR A 225 -5.86 -7.75 16.66
CA TYR A 225 -4.78 -6.86 17.09
C TYR A 225 -3.41 -7.42 16.70
N GLY A 226 -2.50 -6.52 16.39
CA GLY A 226 -1.13 -6.86 16.07
C GLY A 226 -0.17 -6.62 17.23
N PHE A 227 1.04 -7.12 17.07
CA PHE A 227 2.14 -6.95 18.01
C PHE A 227 3.48 -6.82 17.29
N THR A 228 4.44 -6.24 17.98
CA THR A 228 5.81 -6.06 17.49
C THR A 228 6.71 -7.12 18.08
N MET A 229 7.67 -7.57 17.28
CA MET A 229 8.79 -8.40 17.73
C MET A 229 10.00 -8.06 16.87
N LYS A 230 11.14 -7.79 17.49
CA LYS A 230 12.39 -7.65 16.74
C LYS A 230 12.91 -9.01 16.30
N GLY A 231 13.66 -9.03 15.21
CA GLY A 231 14.39 -10.22 14.79
C GLY A 231 15.41 -10.70 15.81
N VAL A 232 16.12 -11.76 15.45
CA VAL A 232 17.13 -12.42 16.31
C VAL A 232 18.52 -12.31 15.70
N ILE A 233 19.55 -12.39 16.53
CA ILE A 233 20.92 -12.64 16.08
C ILE A 233 21.03 -14.12 15.72
N LEU A 234 21.62 -14.40 14.58
CA LEU A 234 22.00 -15.75 14.16
C LEU A 234 23.40 -16.06 14.74
N ASP A 235 23.45 -16.85 15.81
CA ASP A 235 24.71 -17.39 16.33
C ASP A 235 25.19 -18.49 15.35
N GLY A 236 26.47 -18.50 14.96
CA GLY A 236 27.03 -19.51 14.03
C GLY A 236 27.08 -19.09 12.56
N GLY A 237 26.33 -18.05 12.16
CA GLY A 237 26.49 -17.37 10.88
C GLY A 237 25.79 -18.00 9.67
N GLY A 238 25.10 -19.13 9.82
CA GLY A 238 24.17 -19.63 8.82
C GLY A 238 22.71 -19.42 9.23
N VAL A 239 21.81 -19.89 8.38
CA VAL A 239 20.42 -19.42 8.27
C VAL A 239 19.46 -20.55 8.60
N ASN A 240 18.41 -20.29 9.39
CA ASN A 240 17.32 -21.27 9.57
C ASN A 240 16.48 -21.47 8.29
N ILE A 241 16.63 -20.59 7.28
CA ILE A 241 16.09 -20.71 5.91
C ILE A 241 17.10 -20.03 4.96
N GLU A 242 17.61 -20.73 3.95
CA GLU A 242 18.51 -20.13 2.95
C GLU A 242 17.72 -19.40 1.85
N ASN A 243 18.02 -18.10 1.62
CA ASN A 243 17.77 -17.48 0.32
C ASN A 243 18.98 -16.64 -0.11
N SER A 244 19.45 -16.89 -1.34
CA SER A 244 20.55 -16.20 -1.98
C SER A 244 20.25 -14.75 -2.44
N GLU A 245 18.99 -14.30 -2.43
CA GLU A 245 18.57 -13.02 -3.06
C GLU A 245 18.02 -11.95 -2.11
N LEU A 246 17.49 -12.30 -0.92
CA LEU A 246 16.82 -11.33 -0.01
C LEU A 246 17.41 -11.24 1.42
N GLY A 247 18.40 -12.07 1.75
CA GLY A 247 19.08 -12.06 3.05
C GLY A 247 18.57 -13.13 4.02
N MET A 248 19.07 -13.08 5.26
CA MET A 248 18.84 -14.11 6.29
C MET A 248 17.47 -13.94 6.99
N GLY A 249 16.65 -14.99 7.02
CA GLY A 249 15.35 -15.04 7.68
C GLY A 249 15.31 -15.90 8.95
N GLN A 250 14.29 -15.71 9.80
CA GLN A 250 14.00 -16.55 10.95
C GLN A 250 12.60 -17.14 10.82
N ARG A 251 12.51 -18.48 10.93
CA ARG A 251 11.24 -19.21 11.00
C ARG A 251 10.73 -19.34 12.43
N TYR A 252 9.45 -19.11 12.62
CA TYR A 252 8.70 -19.32 13.85
C TYR A 252 7.58 -20.32 13.58
N ASP A 253 7.15 -21.05 14.61
CA ASP A 253 5.96 -21.90 14.55
C ASP A 253 4.95 -21.39 15.59
N PHE A 254 3.84 -20.81 15.11
CA PHE A 254 2.76 -20.34 15.99
C PHE A 254 1.78 -21.48 16.23
N ARG A 255 1.58 -21.82 17.50
CA ARG A 255 0.80 -23.00 17.92
C ARG A 255 -0.41 -22.63 18.80
N GLY A 256 -1.60 -23.10 18.45
CA GLY A 256 -2.82 -22.83 19.22
C GLY A 256 -4.07 -23.41 18.54
N ILE A 257 -5.22 -22.75 18.69
CA ILE A 257 -6.45 -23.06 17.94
C ILE A 257 -6.65 -21.96 16.89
N PRO A 258 -6.95 -22.27 15.61
CA PRO A 258 -7.00 -21.26 14.57
C PRO A 258 -8.21 -20.34 14.76
N ASN A 259 -8.02 -19.04 14.59
CA ASN A 259 -9.10 -18.09 14.76
C ASN A 259 -10.12 -18.18 13.62
N ASN A 260 -11.39 -18.00 13.94
CA ASN A 260 -12.48 -18.07 12.98
C ASN A 260 -13.66 -17.15 13.31
N GLY A 261 -14.43 -16.79 12.29
CA GLY A 261 -15.59 -15.90 12.41
C GLY A 261 -15.18 -14.42 12.50
N ASP A 262 -16.15 -13.58 12.83
CA ASP A 262 -15.98 -12.14 12.88
C ASP A 262 -15.12 -11.72 14.08
N ILE A 263 -14.14 -10.85 13.82
CA ILE A 263 -13.18 -10.37 14.82
C ILE A 263 -13.15 -8.84 14.75
N GLU A 264 -13.52 -8.19 15.84
CA GLU A 264 -13.59 -6.73 15.93
C GLU A 264 -12.33 -6.14 16.56
N VAL A 265 -11.85 -5.03 15.99
CA VAL A 265 -10.78 -4.20 16.52
C VAL A 265 -11.20 -2.74 16.50
N GLY A 266 -10.82 -1.98 17.53
CA GLY A 266 -11.14 -0.56 17.62
C GLY A 266 -9.95 0.37 17.33
N VAL A 267 -10.26 1.57 16.82
CA VAL A 267 -9.34 2.67 16.58
C VAL A 267 -9.96 4.01 16.99
N ALA A 268 -9.22 4.77 17.80
CA ALA A 268 -9.68 6.05 18.34
C ALA A 268 -9.61 7.16 17.27
N GLN A 269 -10.46 8.18 17.40
CA GLN A 269 -10.46 9.33 16.51
C GLN A 269 -9.10 10.07 16.54
N GLY A 270 -8.55 10.33 15.37
CA GLY A 270 -7.26 11.00 15.18
C GLY A 270 -6.06 10.16 15.59
N ASP A 271 -6.24 8.85 15.77
CA ASP A 271 -5.19 7.94 16.21
C ASP A 271 -5.11 6.68 15.35
N PHE A 272 -4.07 5.90 15.58
CA PHE A 272 -3.81 4.64 14.90
C PHE A 272 -4.20 3.44 15.78
N SER A 273 -4.19 2.25 15.21
CA SER A 273 -4.10 0.98 15.97
C SER A 273 -3.29 -0.03 15.20
N LEU A 274 -2.50 -0.83 15.92
CA LEU A 274 -1.76 -1.95 15.35
C LEU A 274 -2.69 -3.14 15.29
N VAL A 275 -3.04 -3.52 14.08
CA VAL A 275 -3.91 -4.66 13.78
C VAL A 275 -3.15 -5.63 12.89
N GLY A 276 -3.78 -6.72 12.48
CA GLY A 276 -3.21 -7.58 11.46
C GLY A 276 -4.11 -8.75 11.12
N ASN A 277 -3.70 -9.52 10.13
CA ASN A 277 -4.46 -10.66 9.65
C ASN A 277 -4.61 -11.71 10.77
N PRO A 278 -5.84 -11.91 11.29
CA PRO A 278 -6.08 -12.83 12.40
C PRO A 278 -6.33 -14.27 11.93
N TYR A 279 -6.28 -14.54 10.63
CA TYR A 279 -6.72 -15.79 10.05
C TYR A 279 -5.55 -16.63 9.51
N PRO A 280 -5.66 -17.97 9.53
CA PRO A 280 -4.67 -18.87 8.92
C PRO A 280 -4.77 -18.95 7.38
N SER A 281 -5.11 -17.83 6.73
CA SER A 281 -5.15 -17.64 5.27
C SER A 281 -4.74 -16.21 4.94
N ALA A 282 -4.47 -15.87 3.69
CA ALA A 282 -4.32 -14.47 3.31
C ALA A 282 -5.63 -13.69 3.52
N LEU A 283 -5.48 -12.41 3.79
CA LEU A 283 -6.57 -11.45 3.98
C LEU A 283 -6.54 -10.44 2.83
N ASP A 284 -7.66 -10.27 2.15
CA ASP A 284 -7.84 -9.20 1.16
C ASP A 284 -8.08 -7.86 1.88
N LEU A 285 -7.11 -6.96 1.74
CA LEU A 285 -7.15 -5.65 2.37
C LEU A 285 -8.06 -4.67 1.66
N LYS A 286 -8.38 -4.91 0.37
CA LYS A 286 -9.39 -4.11 -0.34
C LYS A 286 -10.76 -4.38 0.27
N ASP A 287 -11.15 -5.65 0.35
CA ASP A 287 -12.41 -6.07 0.96
C ASP A 287 -12.49 -5.61 2.43
N PHE A 288 -11.39 -5.75 3.17
CA PHE A 288 -11.32 -5.23 4.55
C PHE A 288 -11.59 -3.73 4.64
N LEU A 289 -11.01 -2.90 3.75
CA LEU A 289 -11.24 -1.45 3.78
C LEU A 289 -12.66 -1.07 3.30
N GLU A 290 -13.18 -1.76 2.29
CA GLU A 290 -14.55 -1.53 1.78
C GLU A 290 -15.63 -1.93 2.79
N ASP A 291 -15.43 -3.02 3.54
CA ASP A 291 -16.32 -3.47 4.60
C ASP A 291 -16.28 -2.57 5.85
N ASN A 292 -15.22 -1.76 5.99
CA ASN A 292 -14.97 -0.95 7.18
C ASN A 292 -14.90 0.56 6.85
N PRO A 293 -16.02 1.20 6.48
CA PRO A 293 -16.06 2.64 6.20
C PRO A 293 -15.87 3.53 7.44
N ASP A 294 -15.80 2.93 8.64
CA ASP A 294 -15.54 3.58 9.94
C ASP A 294 -14.07 4.02 10.13
N ILE A 295 -13.17 3.59 9.24
CA ILE A 295 -11.74 3.91 9.23
C ILE A 295 -11.35 4.64 7.95
N THR A 296 -10.18 5.29 7.95
CA THR A 296 -9.65 5.97 6.76
C THR A 296 -9.13 4.91 5.77
N PRO A 297 -9.35 5.03 4.44
CA PRO A 297 -9.06 3.98 3.46
C PRO A 297 -7.56 3.83 3.11
N GLU A 298 -6.69 3.86 4.13
CA GLU A 298 -5.27 3.60 4.00
C GLU A 298 -4.79 2.56 5.01
N ILE A 299 -3.83 1.76 4.57
CA ILE A 299 -3.10 0.84 5.44
C ILE A 299 -1.63 1.23 5.45
N TYR A 300 -1.06 1.28 6.65
CA TYR A 300 0.32 1.66 6.87
C TYR A 300 1.16 0.47 7.31
N PHE A 301 2.20 0.16 6.55
CA PHE A 301 3.10 -0.97 6.83
C PHE A 301 4.44 -0.49 7.34
N TRP A 302 4.82 -0.89 8.55
CA TRP A 302 6.10 -0.52 9.13
C TRP A 302 7.27 -1.14 8.39
N ASP A 303 8.30 -0.32 8.12
CA ASP A 303 9.61 -0.77 7.72
C ASP A 303 10.74 -0.03 8.46
N SER A 304 11.94 -0.61 8.48
CA SER A 304 13.09 -0.06 9.18
C SER A 304 14.43 -0.51 8.61
N ASN A 305 15.42 0.37 8.62
CA ASN A 305 16.81 0.08 8.26
C ASN A 305 17.78 0.45 9.40
N SER A 306 17.44 0.04 10.62
CA SER A 306 18.19 0.39 11.82
C SER A 306 19.34 -0.57 12.11
N THR A 307 20.42 -0.05 12.71
CA THR A 307 21.58 -0.83 13.19
C THR A 307 21.80 -0.68 14.71
N THR A 308 20.80 -0.17 15.43
CA THR A 308 20.89 0.23 16.84
C THR A 308 19.54 0.05 17.55
N HIS A 309 19.57 -0.13 18.87
CA HIS A 309 18.38 -0.12 19.73
C HIS A 309 18.10 1.26 20.34
N ILE A 310 18.95 2.25 20.07
CA ILE A 310 18.78 3.60 20.59
C ILE A 310 17.70 4.29 19.77
N LEU A 311 16.57 4.63 20.41
CA LEU A 311 15.40 5.22 19.74
C LEU A 311 15.75 6.47 18.91
N GLN A 312 16.62 7.34 19.46
CA GLN A 312 17.17 8.55 18.80
C GLN A 312 17.94 8.30 17.52
N GLU A 313 18.47 7.10 17.35
CA GLU A 313 19.24 6.69 16.18
C GLU A 313 18.45 5.70 15.31
N TYR A 314 17.25 5.29 15.75
CA TYR A 314 16.44 4.26 15.12
C TYR A 314 15.79 4.78 13.85
N GLU A 315 16.12 4.21 12.70
CA GLU A 315 15.58 4.53 11.39
C GLU A 315 14.40 3.60 11.02
N GLY A 316 13.19 4.16 10.87
CA GLY A 316 11.96 3.43 10.52
C GLY A 316 10.85 4.34 10.00
N GLY A 317 9.91 3.81 9.21
CA GLY A 317 8.80 4.56 8.61
C GLY A 317 7.71 3.64 8.08
N TYR A 318 6.66 4.18 7.48
CA TYR A 318 5.52 3.42 6.98
C TYR A 318 5.40 3.46 5.46
N GLY A 319 5.22 2.31 4.80
CA GLY A 319 4.64 2.28 3.46
C GLY A 319 3.13 2.55 3.54
N VAL A 320 2.53 3.06 2.47
CA VAL A 320 1.10 3.40 2.39
C VAL A 320 0.46 2.57 1.28
N TYR A 321 -0.61 1.84 1.59
CA TYR A 321 -1.47 1.15 0.63
C TYR A 321 -2.84 1.82 0.57
N THR A 322 -3.40 1.96 -0.63
CA THR A 322 -4.78 2.39 -0.89
C THR A 322 -5.49 1.36 -1.78
N PRO A 323 -6.81 1.08 -1.57
CA PRO A 323 -7.53 -0.02 -2.20
C PRO A 323 -7.89 0.19 -3.68
N GLY A 324 -7.68 1.39 -4.23
CA GLY A 324 -8.11 1.73 -5.57
C GLY A 324 -9.60 2.06 -5.63
N GLU A 325 -10.20 1.94 -6.81
CA GLU A 325 -11.62 2.24 -7.02
C GLU A 325 -12.51 1.24 -6.27
N ALA A 326 -13.42 1.76 -5.45
CA ALA A 326 -14.35 0.95 -4.66
C ALA A 326 -15.24 0.06 -5.53
N GLY A 327 -15.40 -1.21 -5.16
CA GLY A 327 -16.21 -2.20 -5.87
C GLY A 327 -15.64 -2.63 -7.23
N ASN A 328 -14.42 -2.19 -7.57
CA ASN A 328 -13.70 -2.64 -8.75
C ASN A 328 -12.60 -3.63 -8.35
N ASP A 329 -12.95 -4.91 -8.22
CA ASP A 329 -12.02 -5.98 -7.84
C ASP A 329 -10.84 -6.15 -8.80
N ALA A 330 -10.95 -5.63 -10.02
CA ALA A 330 -9.85 -5.67 -10.97
C ALA A 330 -8.74 -4.68 -10.61
N ASP A 331 -9.06 -3.60 -9.88
CA ASP A 331 -8.11 -2.61 -9.39
C ASP A 331 -7.50 -3.08 -8.06
N ASP A 332 -6.24 -3.52 -8.10
CA ASP A 332 -5.50 -4.00 -6.93
C ASP A 332 -5.02 -2.85 -6.01
N GLY A 333 -5.26 -1.59 -6.39
CA GLY A 333 -4.89 -0.42 -5.60
C GLY A 333 -3.47 0.07 -5.85
N THR A 334 -2.95 0.91 -4.95
CA THR A 334 -1.63 1.53 -5.09
C THR A 334 -0.83 1.42 -3.80
N PHE A 335 0.48 1.17 -3.91
CA PHE A 335 1.39 1.15 -2.77
C PHE A 335 2.57 2.11 -2.97
N VAL A 336 2.91 2.87 -1.93
CA VAL A 336 4.13 3.70 -1.85
C VAL A 336 4.98 3.22 -0.69
N PRO A 337 6.30 2.97 -0.89
CA PRO A 337 7.19 2.49 0.16
C PRO A 337 7.49 3.55 1.24
N ALA A 338 8.04 3.10 2.36
CA ALA A 338 8.33 3.99 3.48
C ALA A 338 9.44 4.99 3.20
N THR A 339 9.28 6.20 3.77
CA THR A 339 10.40 7.11 4.01
C THR A 339 10.86 6.93 5.46
N PHE A 340 12.16 6.69 5.70
CA PHE A 340 12.65 6.34 7.04
C PHE A 340 12.93 7.57 7.93
N PHE A 341 12.43 7.54 9.18
CA PHE A 341 12.60 8.56 10.23
C PHE A 341 13.48 8.08 11.38
N ARG A 342 14.16 9.03 12.06
CA ARG A 342 14.68 8.83 13.42
C ARG A 342 13.66 9.27 14.46
N TYR A 343 13.70 8.78 15.70
CA TYR A 343 12.68 9.08 16.72
C TYR A 343 13.29 9.64 17.99
N ASP A 344 12.71 10.67 18.60
CA ASP A 344 13.21 11.19 19.88
C ASP A 344 12.93 10.23 21.04
N SER A 345 13.32 10.59 22.26
CA SER A 345 13.08 9.76 23.46
C SER A 345 11.60 9.53 23.78
N SER A 346 10.70 10.30 23.16
CA SER A 346 9.25 10.23 23.32
C SER A 346 8.57 9.49 22.17
N GLY A 347 9.34 8.92 21.24
CA GLY A 347 8.82 8.23 20.05
C GLY A 347 8.31 9.18 18.97
N VAL A 348 8.67 10.47 19.01
CA VAL A 348 8.27 11.45 17.99
C VAL A 348 9.33 11.50 16.89
N PRO A 349 8.96 11.46 15.59
CA PRO A 349 9.91 11.59 14.49
C PRO A 349 10.79 12.85 14.59
N ILE A 350 12.11 12.68 14.48
CA ILE A 350 13.14 13.72 14.47
C ILE A 350 13.32 14.25 13.04
N SER A 351 13.41 15.57 12.95
CA SER A 351 13.71 16.32 11.73
C SER A 351 14.98 15.88 11.00
N GLY A 352 14.87 15.54 9.71
CA GLY A 352 16.01 15.45 8.79
C GLY A 352 16.82 14.16 8.86
N SER A 353 16.13 13.00 8.92
CA SER A 353 16.72 11.66 8.76
C SER A 353 17.69 11.66 7.58
N ASN A 354 18.96 11.34 7.84
CA ASN A 354 20.07 11.66 6.96
C ASN A 354 20.90 10.41 6.71
N THR A 355 20.39 9.51 5.87
CA THR A 355 21.13 8.33 5.41
C THR A 355 20.79 8.00 3.96
N THR A 356 21.85 7.92 3.14
CA THR A 356 21.84 7.22 1.87
C THR A 356 21.29 5.82 2.10
N ILE A 357 20.14 5.49 1.49
CA ILE A 357 19.58 4.13 1.55
C ILE A 357 20.62 3.19 0.93
N THR A 358 21.28 2.41 1.79
CA THR A 358 22.15 1.30 1.41
C THR A 358 21.60 0.07 2.12
N GLY A 359 21.20 -0.94 1.34
CA GLY A 359 20.29 -2.01 1.77
C GLY A 359 18.99 -1.90 0.97
N GLY A 360 18.68 -2.93 0.17
CA GLY A 360 17.54 -2.92 -0.73
C GLY A 360 16.19 -2.81 0.00
N PRO A 361 15.12 -2.37 -0.70
CA PRO A 361 13.79 -2.26 -0.12
C PRO A 361 13.28 -3.61 0.42
N SER A 362 12.74 -3.62 1.63
CA SER A 362 11.88 -4.71 2.13
C SER A 362 10.43 -4.43 1.75
N PHE A 363 10.18 -4.18 0.46
CA PHE A 363 8.89 -3.79 -0.09
C PHE A 363 8.59 -4.62 -1.35
N PRO A 364 7.32 -4.64 -1.81
CA PRO A 364 6.97 -5.31 -3.05
C PRO A 364 7.89 -4.89 -4.21
N VAL A 365 8.49 -5.86 -4.89
CA VAL A 365 9.49 -5.65 -5.95
C VAL A 365 8.82 -5.88 -7.31
N GLY A 366 8.87 -4.88 -8.19
CA GLY A 366 8.30 -4.94 -9.54
C GLY A 366 7.64 -3.62 -9.97
N ILE A 367 7.28 -3.52 -11.25
CA ILE A 367 6.56 -2.38 -11.81
C ILE A 367 5.05 -2.62 -11.57
N GLY A 368 4.34 -1.63 -11.01
CA GLY A 368 2.90 -1.76 -10.72
C GLY A 368 2.56 -2.70 -9.57
N THR A 369 3.48 -2.88 -8.62
CA THR A 369 3.22 -3.71 -7.44
C THR A 369 2.23 -3.06 -6.50
N THR A 370 1.39 -3.89 -5.92
CA THR A 370 0.40 -3.50 -4.93
C THR A 370 0.70 -4.21 -3.61
N ARG A 371 -0.09 -3.95 -2.57
CA ARG A 371 0.04 -4.68 -1.31
C ARG A 371 -1.35 -5.09 -0.83
N ARG A 372 -2.17 -5.57 -1.76
CA ARG A 372 -3.60 -5.90 -1.54
C ARG A 372 -3.80 -7.00 -0.52
N TYR A 373 -2.91 -7.98 -0.44
CA TYR A 373 -3.08 -9.10 0.47
C TYR A 373 -2.13 -9.00 1.66
N ALA A 374 -2.67 -9.17 2.86
CA ALA A 374 -1.87 -9.41 4.06
C ALA A 374 -1.71 -10.94 4.23
N PRO A 375 -0.47 -11.47 4.17
CA PRO A 375 -0.21 -12.87 4.48
C PRO A 375 -0.63 -13.26 5.90
N ILE A 376 -0.62 -14.55 6.19
CA ILE A 376 -0.94 -15.10 7.51
C ILE A 376 -0.09 -14.38 8.55
N GLY A 377 -0.74 -13.78 9.55
CA GLY A 377 -0.08 -13.12 10.67
C GLY A 377 0.64 -11.81 10.34
N GLN A 378 0.49 -11.22 9.15
CA GLN A 378 1.06 -9.89 8.85
C GLN A 378 0.31 -8.79 9.62
N GLY A 379 1.06 -8.05 10.46
CA GLY A 379 0.58 -6.87 11.17
C GLY A 379 0.71 -5.58 10.35
N PHE A 380 -0.22 -4.65 10.53
CA PHE A 380 -0.25 -3.35 9.86
C PHE A 380 -1.00 -2.32 10.72
N MET A 381 -0.83 -1.04 10.41
CA MET A 381 -1.49 0.05 11.13
C MET A 381 -2.69 0.53 10.32
N ILE A 382 -3.83 0.66 10.99
CA ILE A 382 -5.01 1.38 10.50
C ILE A 382 -5.13 2.71 11.23
N VAL A 383 -5.85 3.66 10.63
CA VAL A 383 -6.07 4.99 11.20
C VAL A 383 -7.53 5.37 11.13
N ARG A 384 -7.97 6.20 12.06
CA ARG A 384 -9.25 6.90 11.98
C ARG A 384 -9.02 8.40 12.03
N ASP A 385 -8.45 8.92 10.96
CA ASP A 385 -8.18 10.34 10.84
C ASP A 385 -9.35 11.07 10.17
N ASN A 386 -9.45 12.38 10.42
CA ASN A 386 -10.16 13.22 9.47
C ASN A 386 -9.20 13.46 8.31
N ASP A 387 -9.70 13.47 7.10
CA ASP A 387 -8.91 13.79 5.91
C ASP A 387 -8.41 15.24 5.89
N GLY A 388 -8.37 15.96 7.02
CA GLY A 388 -7.97 17.36 7.19
C GLY A 388 -8.66 18.42 6.31
N SER A 389 -9.65 18.05 5.50
CA SER A 389 -10.41 18.94 4.62
C SER A 389 -11.51 19.74 5.33
N GLY A 390 -11.64 19.57 6.65
CA GLY A 390 -12.81 20.03 7.41
C GLY A 390 -13.99 19.06 7.36
N ASN A 391 -13.83 17.88 6.75
CA ASN A 391 -14.79 16.79 6.84
C ASN A 391 -14.81 16.17 8.25
N ALA A 392 -15.96 15.59 8.61
CA ALA A 392 -16.08 14.80 9.82
C ALA A 392 -15.18 13.56 9.71
N PHE A 393 -14.68 13.05 10.85
CA PHE A 393 -14.11 11.70 10.91
C PHE A 393 -15.05 10.69 10.23
N PRO A 394 -14.52 9.59 9.68
CA PRO A 394 -15.33 8.48 9.22
C PRO A 394 -16.46 8.17 10.21
N SER A 395 -17.69 8.17 9.69
CA SER A 395 -18.91 8.10 10.50
C SER A 395 -19.01 6.73 11.15
N GLY A 396 -19.12 6.66 12.49
CA GLY A 396 -19.26 5.39 13.20
C GLY A 396 -18.56 5.39 14.56
N ASN A 397 -18.34 4.20 15.13
CA ASN A 397 -17.73 4.05 16.46
C ASN A 397 -16.23 3.77 16.39
N GLY A 398 -15.66 3.61 15.19
CA GLY A 398 -14.24 3.32 15.00
C GLY A 398 -13.94 1.86 15.33
N ILE A 399 -14.83 0.97 14.93
CA ILE A 399 -14.66 -0.47 15.04
C ILE A 399 -14.50 -0.99 13.60
N ALA A 400 -13.38 -1.65 13.34
CA ALA A 400 -13.16 -2.41 12.12
C ALA A 400 -13.36 -3.90 12.41
N THR A 401 -13.99 -4.61 11.47
CA THR A 401 -14.35 -6.02 11.59
C THR A 401 -13.64 -6.81 10.52
N PHE A 402 -12.84 -7.78 10.95
CA PHE A 402 -12.36 -8.85 10.10
C PHE A 402 -13.48 -9.88 9.96
N THR A 403 -13.75 -10.33 8.73
CA THR A 403 -14.77 -11.36 8.46
C THR A 403 -14.17 -12.50 7.65
N ASN A 404 -14.82 -13.67 7.70
CA ASN A 404 -14.42 -14.80 6.86
C ASN A 404 -14.57 -14.52 5.35
N ALA A 405 -15.38 -13.52 4.95
CA ALA A 405 -15.56 -13.16 3.54
C ALA A 405 -14.31 -12.48 2.95
N GLN A 406 -13.48 -11.87 3.79
CA GLN A 406 -12.23 -11.20 3.38
C GLN A 406 -11.06 -12.18 3.24
N ARG A 407 -11.26 -13.47 3.47
CA ARG A 407 -10.21 -14.50 3.34
C ARG A 407 -10.11 -14.94 1.89
N GLU A 408 -8.91 -14.86 1.33
CA GLU A 408 -8.63 -15.32 -0.03
C GLU A 408 -7.47 -16.31 -0.04
N PHE A 409 -7.49 -17.26 -0.98
CA PHE A 409 -6.33 -18.10 -1.22
C PHE A 409 -5.27 -17.35 -2.03
N VAL A 410 -4.44 -16.58 -1.34
CA VAL A 410 -3.29 -15.91 -1.96
C VAL A 410 -2.02 -16.31 -1.26
N LYS A 411 -1.19 -17.05 -1.98
CA LYS A 411 0.14 -17.40 -1.52
C LYS A 411 1.06 -16.17 -1.57
N GLU A 412 2.05 -16.14 -0.67
CA GLU A 412 2.98 -15.02 -0.61
C GLU A 412 3.71 -14.81 -1.93
N ASN A 413 3.74 -13.55 -2.39
CA ASN A 413 4.47 -13.12 -3.56
C ASN A 413 5.05 -11.70 -3.43
N PRO A 414 6.11 -11.35 -4.19
CA PRO A 414 6.80 -10.09 -4.05
C PRO A 414 5.98 -8.93 -4.60
N THR A 415 4.79 -9.17 -5.17
CA THR A 415 4.05 -8.17 -5.93
C THR A 415 2.75 -7.73 -5.30
N ASN A 416 2.07 -8.58 -4.51
CA ASN A 416 0.77 -8.25 -3.92
C ASN A 416 0.51 -8.84 -2.53
N SER A 417 1.29 -9.84 -2.09
CA SER A 417 1.06 -10.58 -0.84
C SER A 417 2.41 -10.84 -0.15
N PHE A 418 2.92 -9.87 0.59
CA PHE A 418 4.30 -9.90 1.06
C PHE A 418 4.41 -9.67 2.58
N PHE A 419 4.99 -10.66 3.29
CA PHE A 419 5.52 -10.45 4.62
C PHE A 419 6.95 -9.93 4.53
N LYS A 420 7.30 -8.95 5.35
CA LYS A 420 8.63 -8.35 5.42
C LYS A 420 9.75 -9.42 5.47
N ALA A 421 10.42 -9.61 4.33
CA ALA A 421 11.50 -10.57 4.06
C ALA A 421 11.12 -12.06 4.01
N ALA A 422 9.89 -12.39 3.62
CA ALA A 422 9.61 -13.72 3.09
C ALA A 422 10.55 -13.98 1.88
N PRO A 423 11.25 -15.13 1.83
CA PRO A 423 12.18 -15.48 0.77
C PRO A 423 11.45 -15.58 -0.59
N ASN A 424 12.26 -15.61 -1.65
CA ASN A 424 11.87 -15.66 -3.06
C ASN A 424 10.50 -16.27 -3.28
N SER A 425 9.56 -15.38 -3.50
CA SER A 425 8.32 -15.82 -4.08
C SER A 425 8.48 -15.74 -5.58
N GLY A 426 8.91 -16.86 -6.14
CA GLY A 426 8.79 -17.13 -7.55
C GLY A 426 7.35 -16.82 -8.02
N ASN A 427 7.20 -16.50 -9.29
CA ASN A 427 5.93 -16.13 -9.96
C ASN A 427 4.86 -17.23 -9.97
N ASP A 428 4.93 -18.21 -9.08
CA ASP A 428 4.28 -19.50 -9.23
C ASP A 428 2.97 -19.63 -8.46
N GLN A 429 2.23 -18.52 -8.26
CA GLN A 429 0.77 -18.53 -8.31
C GLN A 429 0.23 -17.15 -8.72
N THR A 430 -0.68 -17.18 -9.69
CA THR A 430 -1.57 -16.06 -10.01
C THR A 430 -2.78 -16.16 -9.09
N ALA A 431 -3.20 -15.04 -8.49
CA ALA A 431 -4.58 -14.90 -8.03
C ALA A 431 -5.50 -15.39 -9.16
N ASN A 432 -6.56 -16.12 -8.81
CA ASN A 432 -7.53 -16.76 -9.69
C ASN A 432 -7.42 -16.28 -11.16
N ALA A 433 -6.74 -17.04 -12.03
CA ALA A 433 -6.29 -16.62 -13.37
C ALA A 433 -7.41 -16.16 -14.34
N ASN A 434 -8.66 -16.15 -13.89
CA ASN A 434 -9.84 -15.69 -14.61
C ASN A 434 -10.22 -14.22 -14.31
N VAL A 435 -9.54 -13.53 -13.39
CA VAL A 435 -9.77 -12.10 -13.13
C VAL A 435 -8.88 -11.27 -14.06
N ILE A 436 -9.50 -10.55 -15.00
CA ILE A 436 -8.79 -9.53 -15.78
C ILE A 436 -8.39 -8.43 -14.81
N LYS A 437 -7.09 -8.30 -14.54
CA LYS A 437 -6.57 -7.23 -13.68
C LYS A 437 -6.60 -5.90 -14.43
N TYR A 438 -7.22 -4.91 -13.82
CA TYR A 438 -7.10 -3.52 -14.23
C TYR A 438 -5.84 -2.97 -13.59
N VAL A 439 -4.79 -2.81 -14.39
CA VAL A 439 -3.57 -2.14 -13.95
C VAL A 439 -3.79 -0.64 -14.12
N ARG A 440 -4.04 0.05 -13.01
CA ARG A 440 -4.24 1.51 -12.99
C ARG A 440 -3.03 2.21 -13.64
N PRO A 441 -3.24 3.12 -14.60
CA PRO A 441 -2.16 3.93 -15.16
C PRO A 441 -1.51 4.79 -14.07
N GLN A 442 -0.18 4.76 -13.98
CA GLN A 442 0.58 5.42 -12.93
C GLN A 442 1.90 6.01 -13.43
N ILE A 443 2.34 7.07 -12.78
CA ILE A 443 3.69 7.64 -12.86
C ILE A 443 4.29 7.61 -11.46
N LEU A 444 5.43 6.93 -11.31
CA LEU A 444 6.19 6.87 -10.07
C LEU A 444 7.27 7.95 -10.10
N LEU A 445 7.21 8.85 -9.14
CA LEU A 445 8.13 9.97 -8.96
C LEU A 445 9.02 9.71 -7.76
N ASN A 446 10.33 9.90 -7.93
CA ASN A 446 11.28 9.89 -6.83
C ASN A 446 11.90 11.26 -6.68
N THR A 447 11.99 11.72 -5.43
CA THR A 447 12.65 12.97 -5.08
C THR A 447 13.76 12.72 -4.08
N PHE A 448 15.00 12.96 -4.49
CA PHE A 448 16.17 12.86 -3.62
C PHE A 448 16.36 14.19 -2.85
N ILE A 449 16.06 14.16 -1.56
CA ILE A 449 16.01 15.36 -0.71
C ILE A 449 17.37 15.56 -0.05
N ASN A 450 17.97 16.73 -0.26
CA ASN A 450 19.30 17.12 0.24
C ASN A 450 20.43 16.14 -0.08
N LYS A 451 20.22 15.25 -1.05
CA LYS A 451 21.05 14.09 -1.33
C LYS A 451 21.18 13.10 -0.17
N ARG A 452 20.11 12.96 0.61
CA ARG A 452 20.09 12.20 1.87
C ARG A 452 19.18 11.00 1.74
N TYR A 453 17.90 11.23 1.51
CA TYR A 453 16.88 10.20 1.44
C TYR A 453 15.95 10.46 0.27
N ASN A 454 15.20 9.43 -0.11
CA ASN A 454 14.30 9.47 -1.24
C ASN A 454 12.84 9.50 -0.75
N ARG A 455 12.04 10.42 -1.30
CA ARG A 455 10.58 10.41 -1.19
C ARG A 455 10.01 9.90 -2.50
N GLN A 456 9.26 8.80 -2.43
CA GLN A 456 8.47 8.33 -3.56
C GLN A 456 7.05 8.90 -3.49
N MET A 457 6.52 9.30 -4.63
CA MET A 457 5.12 9.68 -4.84
C MET A 457 4.57 8.97 -6.07
N VAL A 458 3.28 8.69 -6.08
CA VAL A 458 2.57 8.10 -7.22
C VAL A 458 1.47 9.03 -7.66
N LEU A 459 1.52 9.42 -8.94
CA LEU A 459 0.39 10.02 -9.61
C LEU A 459 -0.30 8.93 -10.43
N SER A 460 -1.58 8.70 -10.17
CA SER A 460 -2.37 7.68 -10.86
C SER A 460 -3.50 8.31 -11.67
N PHE A 461 -4.00 7.59 -12.66
CA PHE A 461 -5.04 8.06 -13.57
C PHE A 461 -6.09 6.98 -13.81
N GLY A 462 -7.18 7.36 -14.48
CA GLY A 462 -8.17 6.42 -15.00
C GLY A 462 -9.48 6.43 -14.21
N GLN A 463 -10.16 5.29 -14.19
CA GLN A 463 -11.52 5.21 -13.67
C GLN A 463 -11.60 5.60 -12.17
N GLY A 464 -12.68 6.31 -11.82
CA GLY A 464 -12.95 6.78 -10.46
C GLY A 464 -12.21 8.05 -10.05
N ALA A 465 -11.22 8.52 -10.81
CA ALA A 465 -10.42 9.69 -10.45
C ALA A 465 -11.14 11.01 -10.79
N THR A 466 -11.12 11.96 -9.85
CA THR A 466 -11.66 13.31 -9.97
C THR A 466 -10.60 14.36 -9.58
N GLU A 467 -10.96 15.64 -9.64
CA GLU A 467 -10.07 16.71 -9.14
C GLU A 467 -10.16 16.88 -7.61
N ASP A 468 -11.11 16.20 -6.96
CA ASP A 468 -11.36 16.22 -5.53
C ASP A 468 -10.83 14.93 -4.88
N TYR A 469 -11.05 14.78 -3.56
CA TYR A 469 -10.72 13.55 -2.84
C TYR A 469 -11.68 12.42 -3.24
N ASP A 470 -11.11 11.30 -3.67
CA ASP A 470 -11.78 10.07 -4.02
C ASP A 470 -11.42 8.98 -2.99
N TRP A 471 -12.46 8.45 -2.33
CA TRP A 471 -12.27 7.37 -1.36
C TRP A 471 -11.50 6.21 -1.99
N GLY A 472 -10.41 5.80 -1.34
CA GLY A 472 -9.59 4.65 -1.75
C GLY A 472 -8.55 4.93 -2.84
N LEU A 473 -8.53 6.13 -3.44
CA LEU A 473 -7.54 6.49 -4.46
C LEU A 473 -6.37 7.31 -3.88
N GLU A 474 -6.66 8.26 -3.01
CA GLU A 474 -5.64 9.10 -2.39
C GLU A 474 -4.98 8.44 -1.17
N GLY A 475 -3.66 8.56 -1.07
CA GLY A 475 -2.85 8.03 0.03
C GLY A 475 -2.19 9.13 0.82
N SER A 476 -2.65 9.34 2.05
CA SER A 476 -2.17 10.41 2.93
C SER A 476 -0.69 10.25 3.33
N ASN A 477 0.04 11.37 3.36
CA ASN A 477 1.41 11.43 3.89
C ASN A 477 1.45 11.45 5.43
N ASN A 478 0.30 11.40 6.14
CA ASN A 478 0.25 11.70 7.58
C ASN A 478 1.14 10.80 8.46
N ALA A 479 1.14 9.49 8.19
CA ALA A 479 2.02 8.54 8.91
C ALA A 479 3.51 8.68 8.54
N ASN A 480 3.84 9.51 7.53
CA ASN A 480 5.18 9.61 6.94
C ASN A 480 5.62 11.06 6.65
N LYS A 481 5.20 12.06 7.41
CA LYS A 481 5.67 13.44 7.18
C LYS A 481 7.11 13.63 7.64
N VAL A 482 8.01 14.07 6.75
CA VAL A 482 9.33 14.58 7.16
C VAL A 482 9.30 16.12 7.26
N ASN A 483 10.30 16.70 7.92
CA ASN A 483 10.36 18.16 8.11
C ASN A 483 10.90 18.93 6.90
N THR A 484 11.66 18.27 6.03
CA THR A 484 11.99 18.78 4.69
C THR A 484 11.35 17.82 3.70
N ASP A 485 10.17 18.11 3.18
CA ASP A 485 9.35 17.14 2.44
C ASP A 485 8.88 17.67 1.10
N ILE A 486 8.40 16.75 0.28
CA ILE A 486 7.65 17.01 -0.94
C ILE A 486 6.34 16.21 -0.87
N TYR A 487 5.25 16.81 -1.32
CA TYR A 487 3.93 16.17 -1.37
C TYR A 487 3.05 16.83 -2.43
N MET A 488 1.99 16.14 -2.82
CA MET A 488 0.93 16.68 -3.65
C MET A 488 -0.19 17.18 -2.73
N PRO A 489 -0.50 18.49 -2.71
CA PRO A 489 -1.58 19.00 -1.90
C PRO A 489 -2.95 18.77 -2.56
N LEU A 490 -3.96 18.45 -1.74
CA LEU A 490 -5.36 18.37 -2.17
C LEU A 490 -6.27 18.70 -0.98
N ASN A 491 -7.21 19.62 -1.16
CA ASN A 491 -8.17 20.06 -0.13
C ASN A 491 -7.56 20.42 1.25
N GLY A 492 -6.34 20.96 1.25
CA GLY A 492 -5.62 21.36 2.47
C GLY A 492 -4.71 20.30 3.08
N ASN A 493 -4.60 19.13 2.44
CA ASN A 493 -3.88 17.96 2.95
C ASN A 493 -2.65 17.62 2.13
N GLU A 494 -1.84 16.70 2.65
CA GLU A 494 -0.57 16.30 2.07
C GLU A 494 -0.64 14.82 1.64
N TYR A 495 -0.55 14.55 0.35
CA TYR A 495 -0.66 13.20 -0.21
C TYR A 495 0.63 12.75 -0.90
N VAL A 496 0.89 11.45 -0.84
CA VAL A 496 1.96 10.75 -1.58
C VAL A 496 1.42 9.85 -2.68
N ILE A 497 0.13 9.53 -2.65
CA ILE A 497 -0.61 8.91 -3.74
C ILE A 497 -1.77 9.85 -4.06
N GLN A 498 -1.93 10.26 -5.32
CA GLN A 498 -3.13 10.95 -5.80
C GLN A 498 -3.60 10.32 -7.11
N ALA A 499 -4.91 10.27 -7.32
CA ALA A 499 -5.51 9.99 -8.60
C ALA A 499 -6.08 11.27 -9.22
N VAL A 500 -5.89 11.48 -10.52
CA VAL A 500 -6.49 12.62 -11.23
C VAL A 500 -6.99 12.22 -12.62
N PRO A 501 -7.99 12.94 -13.19
CA PRO A 501 -8.32 12.87 -14.59
C PRO A 501 -7.11 13.22 -15.46
N TYR A 502 -6.93 12.46 -16.55
CA TYR A 502 -5.86 12.72 -17.50
C TYR A 502 -6.37 13.38 -18.78
N ASP A 503 -5.89 14.61 -19.01
CA ASP A 503 -5.87 15.31 -20.28
C ASP A 503 -4.49 15.97 -20.41
N LYS A 504 -3.75 15.57 -21.45
CA LYS A 504 -2.38 16.04 -21.72
C LYS A 504 -2.25 17.58 -21.68
N ASN A 505 -3.30 18.31 -22.07
CA ASN A 505 -3.30 19.77 -22.17
C ASN A 505 -3.87 20.48 -20.93
N GLN A 506 -4.58 19.77 -20.06
CA GLN A 506 -5.32 20.40 -18.94
C GLN A 506 -4.83 19.91 -17.57
N THR A 507 -4.45 18.64 -17.44
CA THR A 507 -4.03 18.07 -16.16
C THR A 507 -2.80 18.80 -15.63
N ALA A 508 -2.97 19.41 -14.46
CA ALA A 508 -1.93 20.08 -13.71
C ALA A 508 -2.05 19.68 -12.25
N VAL A 509 -1.05 18.98 -11.72
CA VAL A 509 -1.05 18.48 -10.35
C VAL A 509 -0.13 19.34 -9.50
N PRO A 510 -0.64 20.09 -8.50
CA PRO A 510 0.20 20.90 -7.65
C PRO A 510 1.25 20.05 -6.91
N VAL A 511 2.43 20.64 -6.67
CA VAL A 511 3.48 20.03 -5.86
C VAL A 511 4.01 21.06 -4.88
N SER A 512 4.05 20.68 -3.60
CA SER A 512 4.52 21.55 -2.53
C SER A 512 5.83 21.05 -1.95
N PHE A 513 6.71 22.01 -1.60
CA PHE A 513 8.02 21.74 -1.01
C PHE A 513 8.11 22.39 0.36
N LYS A 514 8.32 21.58 1.39
CA LYS A 514 8.52 22.02 2.76
C LYS A 514 10.00 21.91 3.12
N SER A 515 10.57 22.94 3.75
CA SER A 515 11.98 23.01 4.07
C SER A 515 12.23 23.46 5.50
N ALA A 516 12.89 22.61 6.29
CA ALA A 516 13.26 22.93 7.66
C ALA A 516 14.53 23.80 7.77
N ALA A 517 15.43 23.72 6.78
CA ALA A 517 16.72 24.39 6.77
C ALA A 517 16.69 25.67 5.91
N ALA A 518 17.68 26.55 6.12
CA ALA A 518 17.82 27.80 5.34
C ALA A 518 17.96 27.56 3.83
N THR A 519 18.48 26.40 3.44
CA THR A 519 18.53 25.92 2.07
C THR A 519 18.25 24.42 2.08
N SER A 520 17.35 23.95 1.22
CA SER A 520 17.15 22.52 0.94
C SER A 520 17.02 22.29 -0.56
N THR A 521 17.51 21.15 -1.02
CA THR A 521 17.46 20.74 -2.43
C THR A 521 16.54 19.53 -2.61
N PHE A 522 15.80 19.52 -3.70
CA PHE A 522 14.86 18.47 -4.08
C PHE A 522 15.15 18.10 -5.53
N GLU A 523 15.78 16.94 -5.74
CA GLU A 523 16.09 16.42 -7.07
C GLU A 523 15.02 15.42 -7.47
N ILE A 524 14.07 15.84 -8.30
CA ILE A 524 12.88 15.05 -8.69
C ILE A 524 13.04 14.47 -10.10
N ALA A 525 12.63 13.22 -10.28
CA ALA A 525 12.56 12.52 -11.57
C ALA A 525 11.45 11.46 -11.59
N VAL A 526 10.91 11.18 -12.77
CA VAL A 526 10.12 9.97 -13.05
C VAL A 526 11.05 8.78 -13.00
N THR A 527 10.71 7.79 -12.18
CA THR A 527 11.47 6.54 -12.08
C THR A 527 10.91 5.48 -12.99
N THR A 528 9.59 5.36 -13.06
CA THR A 528 8.92 4.41 -13.95
C THR A 528 7.47 4.83 -14.19
N MET A 529 6.86 4.27 -15.23
CA MET A 529 5.46 4.43 -15.55
C MET A 529 4.83 3.05 -15.71
N VAL A 530 3.59 2.90 -15.23
CA VAL A 530 2.83 1.65 -15.28
C VAL A 530 1.61 1.91 -16.15
N ASN A 531 1.42 1.12 -17.21
CA ASN A 531 0.27 1.21 -18.11
C ASN A 531 -0.07 2.65 -18.55
N PHE A 532 0.95 3.47 -18.76
CA PHE A 532 0.83 4.89 -19.05
C PHE A 532 1.91 5.31 -20.04
N GLU A 533 1.52 6.08 -21.05
CA GLU A 533 2.42 6.60 -22.08
C GLU A 533 2.20 8.09 -22.24
N THR A 534 3.28 8.87 -22.16
CA THR A 534 3.29 10.30 -22.46
C THR A 534 4.66 10.68 -23.02
N GLU A 535 4.69 11.73 -23.84
CA GLU A 535 5.92 12.28 -24.40
C GLU A 535 6.66 13.19 -23.43
N LYS A 536 5.94 13.75 -22.44
CA LYS A 536 6.46 14.72 -21.49
C LYS A 536 5.84 14.51 -20.11
N VAL A 537 6.67 14.71 -19.10
CA VAL A 537 6.27 14.99 -17.72
C VAL A 537 7.16 16.12 -17.26
N LEU A 538 6.57 17.27 -16.96
CA LEU A 538 7.29 18.52 -16.72
C LEU A 538 6.96 19.05 -15.33
N ILE A 539 7.95 19.60 -14.64
CA ILE A 539 7.71 20.55 -13.55
C ILE A 539 7.59 21.95 -14.14
N HIS A 540 6.42 22.56 -14.00
CA HIS A 540 6.17 23.95 -14.35
C HIS A 540 6.37 24.84 -13.11
N ASP A 541 7.33 25.76 -13.19
CA ASP A 541 7.52 26.82 -12.20
C ASP A 541 6.68 28.04 -12.60
N LYS A 542 5.51 28.20 -11.97
CA LYS A 542 4.57 29.29 -12.27
C LYS A 542 5.12 30.68 -11.95
N GLN A 543 6.17 30.78 -11.15
CA GLN A 543 6.77 32.08 -10.83
C GLN A 543 7.68 32.56 -11.97
N THR A 544 8.41 31.64 -12.61
CA THR A 544 9.34 31.95 -13.69
C THR A 544 8.78 31.63 -15.07
N ASP A 545 7.62 30.98 -15.14
CA ASP A 545 6.98 30.47 -16.37
C ASP A 545 7.95 29.58 -17.17
N THR A 546 8.65 28.68 -16.45
CA THR A 546 9.64 27.77 -17.03
C THR A 546 9.24 26.33 -16.78
N TYR A 547 9.53 25.48 -17.76
CA TYR A 547 9.20 24.07 -17.75
C TYR A 547 10.49 23.24 -17.69
N HIS A 548 10.49 22.21 -16.87
CA HIS A 548 11.63 21.34 -16.64
C HIS A 548 11.23 19.88 -16.85
N ASP A 549 11.84 19.20 -17.80
CA ASP A 549 11.59 17.78 -18.07
C ASP A 549 12.07 16.93 -16.88
N ILE A 550 11.15 16.14 -16.33
CA ILE A 550 11.43 15.16 -15.29
C ILE A 550 11.13 13.73 -15.75
N LEU A 551 10.71 13.54 -17.01
CA LEU A 551 10.53 12.23 -17.62
C LEU A 551 11.86 11.63 -18.09
N ASN A 552 12.66 12.44 -18.81
CA ASN A 552 13.93 11.99 -19.40
C ASN A 552 15.17 12.50 -18.65
N ASP A 553 15.00 13.39 -17.68
CA ASP A 553 16.05 13.97 -16.86
C ASP A 553 15.55 14.14 -15.41
N SER A 554 16.42 14.66 -14.54
CA SER A 554 16.06 15.10 -13.19
C SER A 554 16.05 16.63 -13.12
N TYR A 555 15.21 17.18 -12.26
CA TYR A 555 15.20 18.61 -11.97
C TYR A 555 15.50 18.88 -10.50
N THR A 556 16.49 19.73 -10.23
CA THR A 556 16.84 20.13 -8.87
C THR A 556 16.21 21.46 -8.50
N ILE A 557 15.28 21.43 -7.56
CA ILE A 557 14.65 22.60 -6.97
C ILE A 557 15.39 22.95 -5.68
N THR A 558 15.69 24.24 -5.48
CA THR A 558 16.28 24.73 -4.23
C THR A 558 15.30 25.69 -3.56
N THR A 559 14.92 25.40 -2.31
CA THR A 559 14.01 26.24 -1.54
C THR A 559 14.66 26.72 -0.24
N GLY A 560 14.20 27.87 0.24
CA GLY A 560 14.55 28.39 1.57
C GLY A 560 13.69 27.77 2.67
N LYS A 561 13.95 28.13 3.93
CA LYS A 561 13.14 27.68 5.07
C LYS A 561 11.68 28.10 4.92
N GLY A 562 10.75 27.17 5.14
CA GLY A 562 9.31 27.38 5.03
C GLY A 562 8.66 26.42 4.04
N THR A 563 7.42 26.71 3.65
CA THR A 563 6.70 25.96 2.63
C THR A 563 6.60 26.79 1.36
N VAL A 564 7.00 26.21 0.23
CA VAL A 564 6.73 26.73 -1.11
C VAL A 564 5.53 25.97 -1.64
N ALA A 565 4.35 26.55 -1.41
CA ALA A 565 3.07 26.07 -1.94
C ALA A 565 2.71 26.85 -3.22
N ASP A 566 1.84 26.27 -4.05
CA ASP A 566 1.21 26.90 -5.22
C ASP A 566 2.16 27.45 -6.30
N ARG A 567 3.47 27.21 -6.22
CA ARG A 567 4.45 27.63 -7.23
C ARG A 567 4.68 26.58 -8.31
N TYR A 568 4.75 25.31 -7.93
CA TYR A 568 5.11 24.22 -8.81
C TYR A 568 3.91 23.33 -9.09
N GLU A 569 3.82 22.85 -10.33
CA GLU A 569 2.85 21.85 -10.76
C GLU A 569 3.50 20.87 -11.73
N ILE A 570 3.04 19.61 -11.71
CA ILE A 570 3.37 18.61 -12.72
C ILE A 570 2.38 18.75 -13.87
N VAL A 571 2.88 18.87 -15.09
CA VAL A 571 2.08 18.99 -16.32
C VAL A 571 2.62 18.08 -17.42
N PHE A 572 1.79 17.84 -18.44
CA PHE A 572 2.09 16.92 -19.54
C PHE A 572 2.30 17.62 -20.88
N GLU A 573 2.09 18.94 -20.92
CA GLU A 573 2.45 19.84 -22.01
C GLU A 573 2.88 21.21 -21.48
N GLU A 574 3.62 21.94 -22.31
CA GLU A 574 3.85 23.37 -22.07
C GLU A 574 2.56 24.14 -22.38
N LYS A 575 2.06 24.93 -21.42
CA LYS A 575 0.86 25.74 -21.66
C LYS A 575 1.21 26.85 -22.65
N SER A 576 0.73 26.73 -23.89
CA SER A 576 0.83 27.83 -24.84
C SER A 576 -0.05 29.00 -24.38
N THR A 577 0.55 30.18 -24.17
CA THR A 577 -0.10 31.41 -23.67
C THR A 577 -1.05 32.08 -24.68
N LEU A 578 -1.74 31.31 -25.51
CA LEU A 578 -2.72 31.83 -26.48
C LEU A 578 -4.09 31.18 -26.25
N SER A 579 -4.71 31.54 -25.13
CA SER A 579 -6.17 31.63 -25.05
C SER A 579 -6.51 32.94 -24.34
N ASN A 580 -6.71 34.00 -25.13
CA ASN A 580 -7.52 35.11 -24.66
C ASN A 580 -8.97 34.69 -24.87
N GLY A 581 -9.74 34.68 -23.79
CA GLY A 581 -11.15 34.31 -23.78
C GLY A 581 -12.02 35.32 -24.53
N ASP A 582 -12.13 35.10 -25.83
CA ASP A 582 -13.35 35.29 -26.60
C ASP A 582 -13.60 33.94 -27.29
N GLU A 583 -14.83 33.47 -27.37
CA GLU A 583 -15.18 32.24 -28.09
C GLU A 583 -14.71 32.36 -29.55
N LEU A 584 -13.51 31.83 -29.80
CA LEU A 584 -12.92 31.79 -31.13
C LEU A 584 -13.77 30.84 -31.97
N LEU A 585 -14.23 31.34 -33.12
CA LEU A 585 -14.74 30.48 -34.18
C LEU A 585 -13.74 29.33 -34.37
N ALA A 586 -14.24 28.09 -34.34
CA ALA A 586 -13.40 26.92 -34.59
C ALA A 586 -12.51 27.20 -35.82
N THR A 587 -11.19 27.03 -35.67
CA THR A 587 -10.18 27.47 -36.65
C THR A 587 -10.40 26.87 -38.05
N ASP A 588 -11.22 25.82 -38.14
CA ASP A 588 -11.60 25.10 -39.36
C ASP A 588 -12.85 25.64 -40.07
N ALA A 589 -13.57 26.62 -39.49
CA ALA A 589 -14.80 27.18 -40.08
C ALA A 589 -14.54 28.02 -41.34
N PHE A 590 -13.34 28.61 -41.46
CA PHE A 590 -12.95 29.43 -42.60
C PHE A 590 -11.56 29.04 -43.12
N ASN A 591 -11.43 28.90 -44.44
CA ASN A 591 -10.13 28.73 -45.08
C ASN A 591 -9.64 30.05 -45.68
N ILE A 592 -8.72 30.72 -44.98
CA ILE A 592 -8.13 31.99 -45.40
C ILE A 592 -6.73 31.78 -45.95
N PHE A 593 -6.47 32.25 -47.16
CA PHE A 593 -5.17 32.16 -47.82
C PHE A 593 -4.96 33.28 -48.85
N GLN A 594 -3.69 33.63 -49.09
CA GLN A 594 -3.28 34.59 -50.11
C GLN A 594 -2.77 33.85 -51.36
N ASN A 595 -3.28 34.22 -52.53
CA ASN A 595 -2.70 33.84 -53.82
C ASN A 595 -1.83 34.99 -54.33
N ASN A 596 -0.51 34.88 -54.14
CA ASN A 596 0.45 35.92 -54.51
C ASN A 596 0.51 36.14 -56.04
N GLU A 597 0.46 35.08 -56.85
CA GLU A 597 0.50 35.19 -58.33
C GLU A 597 -0.68 35.99 -58.89
N ARG A 598 -1.84 35.93 -58.24
CA ARG A 598 -3.06 36.65 -58.64
C ARG A 598 -3.32 37.93 -57.85
N SER A 599 -2.43 38.26 -56.89
CA SER A 599 -2.61 39.34 -55.92
C SER A 599 -3.99 39.35 -55.26
N LEU A 600 -4.44 38.18 -54.79
CA LEU A 600 -5.80 37.99 -54.30
C LEU A 600 -5.80 37.25 -52.95
N LEU A 601 -6.31 37.91 -51.91
CA LEU A 601 -6.61 37.29 -50.63
C LEU A 601 -8.00 36.69 -50.68
N THR A 602 -8.13 35.42 -50.30
CA THR A 602 -9.39 34.66 -50.35
C THR A 602 -9.75 34.13 -48.97
N ILE A 603 -11.01 34.30 -48.58
CA ILE A 603 -11.62 33.77 -47.36
C ILE A 603 -12.76 32.85 -47.82
N GLN A 604 -12.59 31.53 -47.68
CA GLN A 604 -13.65 30.56 -47.95
C GLN A 604 -14.45 30.29 -46.69
N ASN A 605 -15.77 30.26 -46.83
CA ASN A 605 -16.77 30.00 -45.80
C ASN A 605 -17.60 28.76 -46.17
N PRO A 606 -16.99 27.55 -46.13
CA PRO A 606 -17.66 26.31 -46.54
C PRO A 606 -18.84 25.95 -45.64
N ALA A 607 -18.81 26.40 -44.38
CA ALA A 607 -19.89 26.18 -43.40
C ALA A 607 -21.08 27.14 -43.57
N GLY A 608 -21.02 28.12 -44.48
CA GLY A 608 -22.10 29.08 -44.72
C GLY A 608 -22.45 29.95 -43.51
N LYS A 609 -21.45 30.28 -42.67
CA LYS A 609 -21.63 31.11 -41.49
C LYS A 609 -22.01 32.54 -41.87
N ASN A 610 -22.81 33.19 -41.02
CA ASN A 610 -23.14 34.60 -41.19
C ASN A 610 -21.97 35.46 -40.71
N VAL A 611 -21.49 36.39 -41.54
CA VAL A 611 -20.29 37.21 -41.27
C VAL A 611 -20.71 38.66 -41.16
N SER A 612 -20.42 39.30 -40.03
CA SER A 612 -20.73 40.70 -39.77
C SER A 612 -19.64 41.64 -40.29
N ASP A 613 -18.36 41.29 -40.11
CA ASP A 613 -17.20 42.04 -40.59
C ASP A 613 -16.04 41.12 -40.99
N ILE A 614 -15.30 41.54 -42.02
CA ILE A 614 -13.99 41.00 -42.35
C ILE A 614 -13.02 42.17 -42.45
N SER A 615 -12.03 42.21 -41.58
CA SER A 615 -11.02 43.27 -41.51
C SER A 615 -9.62 42.72 -41.75
N VAL A 616 -8.83 43.43 -42.55
CA VAL A 616 -7.42 43.11 -42.85
C VAL A 616 -6.54 44.19 -42.24
N PHE A 617 -5.63 43.79 -41.36
CA PHE A 617 -4.70 44.68 -40.68
C PHE A 617 -3.26 44.41 -41.13
N ASP A 618 -2.43 45.43 -41.16
CA ASP A 618 -0.97 45.23 -41.25
C ASP A 618 -0.38 44.82 -39.89
N LEU A 619 0.90 44.45 -39.86
CA LEU A 619 1.59 44.02 -38.64
C LEU A 619 1.69 45.12 -37.57
N ALA A 620 1.51 46.40 -37.93
CA ALA A 620 1.46 47.50 -36.98
C ALA A 620 0.04 47.73 -36.41
N GLY A 621 -0.92 46.88 -36.77
CA GLY A 621 -2.32 46.96 -36.33
C GLY A 621 -3.14 48.01 -37.06
N ARG A 622 -2.66 48.58 -38.16
CA ARG A 622 -3.42 49.56 -38.95
C ARG A 622 -4.40 48.81 -39.86
N LEU A 623 -5.65 49.24 -39.88
CA LEU A 623 -6.66 48.69 -40.79
C LEU A 623 -6.30 49.05 -42.24
N VAL A 624 -6.17 48.03 -43.08
CA VAL A 624 -5.78 48.14 -44.50
C VAL A 624 -7.00 48.03 -45.40
N ALA A 625 -7.93 47.12 -45.09
CA ALA A 625 -9.20 46.99 -45.76
C ALA A 625 -10.23 46.35 -44.83
N SER A 626 -11.50 46.59 -45.11
CA SER A 626 -12.58 45.84 -44.49
C SER A 626 -13.74 45.62 -45.45
N GLN A 627 -14.56 44.63 -45.14
CA GLN A 627 -15.79 44.31 -45.84
C GLN A 627 -16.85 43.96 -44.80
N ASN A 628 -18.04 44.53 -44.93
CA ASN A 628 -19.21 44.24 -44.09
C ASN A 628 -20.26 43.51 -44.93
N PRO A 629 -20.23 42.17 -45.01
CA PRO A 629 -21.22 41.40 -45.75
C PRO A 629 -22.62 41.64 -45.19
N LYS A 630 -23.63 41.70 -46.08
CA LYS A 630 -25.05 41.81 -45.68
C LYS A 630 -25.83 40.50 -45.83
N GLU A 631 -25.23 39.54 -46.50
CA GLU A 631 -25.82 38.25 -46.84
C GLU A 631 -24.74 37.16 -46.69
N VAL A 632 -25.17 35.93 -46.42
CA VAL A 632 -24.29 34.77 -46.33
C VAL A 632 -23.64 34.51 -47.70
N ASN A 633 -22.31 34.51 -47.75
CA ASN A 633 -21.54 34.14 -48.93
C ASN A 633 -20.56 33.00 -48.59
N GLN A 634 -20.34 32.12 -49.57
CA GLN A 634 -19.38 31.00 -49.46
C GLN A 634 -17.93 31.44 -49.66
N GLU A 635 -17.69 32.63 -50.19
CA GLU A 635 -16.35 33.15 -50.45
C GLU A 635 -16.33 34.68 -50.38
N PHE A 636 -15.25 35.23 -49.82
CA PHE A 636 -14.94 36.67 -49.82
C PHE A 636 -13.53 36.87 -50.35
N THR A 637 -13.29 37.97 -51.06
CA THR A 637 -12.00 38.25 -51.68
C THR A 637 -11.58 39.70 -51.56
N PHE A 638 -10.29 39.94 -51.31
CA PHE A 638 -9.67 41.26 -51.36
C PHE A 638 -8.59 41.29 -52.44
N ASN A 639 -8.61 42.31 -53.30
CA ASN A 639 -7.51 42.57 -54.22
C ASN A 639 -6.34 43.18 -53.43
N THR A 640 -5.20 42.51 -53.44
CA THR A 640 -4.02 42.88 -52.67
C THR A 640 -2.91 43.48 -53.56
N SER A 641 -3.16 43.76 -54.84
CA SER A 641 -2.14 44.26 -55.79
C SER A 641 -1.45 45.56 -55.37
N SER A 642 -2.10 46.35 -54.51
CA SER A 642 -1.56 47.61 -53.95
C SER A 642 -0.94 47.46 -52.56
N TYR A 643 -0.89 46.24 -52.01
CA TYR A 643 -0.44 45.99 -50.64
C TYR A 643 1.07 45.75 -50.64
N SER A 644 1.77 46.32 -49.65
CA SER A 644 3.20 46.08 -49.47
C SER A 644 3.48 44.63 -49.09
N ALA A 645 4.62 44.08 -49.51
CA ALA A 645 5.02 42.75 -49.06
C ALA A 645 5.21 42.71 -47.54
N GLY A 646 4.61 41.73 -46.86
CA GLY A 646 4.63 41.63 -45.40
C GLY A 646 3.59 40.67 -44.83
N ILE A 647 3.55 40.59 -43.51
CA ILE A 647 2.55 39.82 -42.76
C ILE A 647 1.34 40.71 -42.49
N TYR A 648 0.15 40.16 -42.75
CA TYR A 648 -1.14 40.78 -42.48
C TYR A 648 -1.96 39.87 -41.56
N ILE A 649 -2.89 40.46 -40.82
CA ILE A 649 -3.83 39.75 -39.96
C ILE A 649 -5.23 39.93 -40.57
N VAL A 650 -5.86 38.82 -40.94
CA VAL A 650 -7.25 38.80 -41.39
C VAL A 650 -8.12 38.42 -40.19
N LYS A 651 -9.04 39.31 -39.85
CA LYS A 651 -10.02 39.13 -38.77
C LYS A 651 -11.40 38.94 -39.40
N VAL A 652 -12.12 37.92 -38.99
CA VAL A 652 -13.51 37.63 -39.38
C VAL A 652 -14.35 37.63 -38.11
N SER A 653 -15.45 38.39 -38.09
CA SER A 653 -16.39 38.46 -36.98
C SER A 653 -17.78 38.02 -37.44
N THR A 654 -18.55 37.38 -36.55
CA THR A 654 -19.96 37.03 -36.79
C THR A 654 -20.90 38.01 -36.08
N PRO A 655 -22.22 37.98 -36.37
CA PRO A 655 -23.20 38.77 -35.61
C PRO A 655 -23.32 38.40 -34.13
N ASP A 656 -22.87 37.20 -33.74
CA ASP A 656 -22.94 36.68 -32.37
C ASP A 656 -21.65 37.01 -31.58
N ASP A 657 -20.87 37.99 -32.06
CA ASP A 657 -19.58 38.44 -31.51
C ASP A 657 -18.47 37.36 -31.47
N GLU A 658 -18.65 36.20 -32.13
CA GLU A 658 -17.57 35.22 -32.34
C GLU A 658 -16.54 35.76 -33.35
N GLU A 659 -15.23 35.55 -33.09
CA GLU A 659 -14.14 36.08 -33.91
C GLU A 659 -13.11 35.02 -34.33
N LEU A 660 -12.50 35.21 -35.49
CA LEU A 660 -11.35 34.44 -36.01
C LEU A 660 -10.28 35.41 -36.49
N ALA A 661 -9.04 35.25 -36.04
CA ALA A 661 -7.89 35.98 -36.57
C ALA A 661 -6.85 35.02 -37.17
N LYS A 662 -6.49 35.21 -38.45
CA LYS A 662 -5.47 34.41 -39.14
C LYS A 662 -4.39 35.28 -39.77
N LYS A 663 -3.13 34.92 -39.54
CA LYS A 663 -1.98 35.56 -40.19
C LYS A 663 -1.84 35.06 -41.63
N VAL A 664 -1.61 35.98 -42.56
CA VAL A 664 -1.32 35.69 -43.96
C VAL A 664 -0.09 36.45 -44.41
N ILE A 665 0.71 35.84 -45.28
CA ILE A 665 1.87 36.49 -45.89
C ILE A 665 1.46 36.95 -47.27
N ILE A 666 1.57 38.26 -47.52
CA ILE A 666 1.34 38.86 -48.83
C ILE A 666 2.69 39.24 -49.41
N SER A 667 3.00 38.74 -50.61
CA SER A 667 4.25 38.99 -51.33
C SER A 667 3.98 38.96 -52.84
N ASN A 668 3.09 39.84 -53.28
CA ASN A 668 2.60 39.95 -54.66
C ASN A 668 3.66 40.34 -55.68
#